data_AF-A0AAJ7FE64-F1
#
_entry.id   AF-A0AAJ7FE64-F1
#
_cell.length_a   1.000
_cell.length_b   1.000
_cell.length_c   1.000
_cell.angle_alpha   90.00
_cell.angle_beta   90.00
_cell.angle_gamma   90.00
#
_symmetry.space_group_name_H-M   'P 1'
#
loop_
_entity.id
_entity.type
_entity.pdbx_description
1 polymer ?
#
loop_
_entity_poly.entity_id
_entity_poly.type
_entity_poly.pdbx_seq_one_letter_code
_entity_poly.pdbx_strand_id
1 'polypeptide(L)'
;MAVAKGHLDGRSSSCLRKYRIFFVFGITILVAQVYLAYMFFALENEDRKIVRLFSGEGDSSQPEEGEGLPKGSRQLKLPPDKQGNTNKSFQSHRNRTTRVKLDLKSLNFTPGCEVTGREAVSAVTRAQSQKCKQRIVNVTCLSQQGLLYPEKLQSWCPHSLGFSVMPKSLGCFTDDKTPKLLSGYYAVFKGNNSPDRCAYVCLQSGYPYAGVEYSSDCYCGMEEPPQTKRLPDSSCNMKCPGESKYSCGGYLTINVFWTGIQRFKAQEARNSSSRTAKETPARIAYLLTVNGRASRQVKRLISILYEPSHLFYIHVDARQDYLYREMLKVEKMCKLKNIRVARGAGLRHASIWGGASLLTTLLSSAREILSDPHHWDFLVNLSESDFPVKSNARLIEFLTWNKGMNFVKSHGREVQRFITKQGLDKTFVECEARMWRVGDRKLPLGIQVDGGSDWVALSRDFVEYVTKSMPDPLVSGLLKVFQYTLLPAESFFHTVLRNSRFCDTYVDNNLHVTNWKRKLGCKCQYRAVVDWCGCSPNDFKLEDFSRIRNTAERNLFFARKFEPVIDQRIIDRVEEWLYPSKSNVTTRSKGYDMYWQSLYHHGDLSPVADDALLTISSSLARLAFRKIKVDPRKINLLETTAYFKQNHFAGVLIRAEVNTKNFESSTFQHDFPDRIESLVYLKRNYSTSRTWLGRIQTLLVGTDYDQKEQTFRNLLGGIGPLSSPVLFYEFDAGLVTPRNLSVLWVDPHGKLADVNQLQLEEMALNGHVKPQLGDCLVIGTWKVILVSDSAVVAKLNFLVTPLAYWKNQRISAAKARELHSGPSTPYQISEDINERWKSFLETKTRPENVFEKRTNSENDQWIDTLVSEYYEVDRTCYAADNISAVRKSKIKLQRCFETDWSSLSPDPKADIENLCQN
;
A
#
# COMPACT_ATOMS: atom_id res chain seq x y z
N MET A 1 -9.53 -81.04 17.00
CA MET A 1 -8.72 -82.18 17.47
C MET A 1 -7.24 -81.80 17.39
N ALA A 2 -6.50 -82.32 18.36
CA ALA A 2 -5.11 -82.09 18.75
C ALA A 2 -4.09 -82.14 17.57
N VAL A 3 -3.07 -81.26 17.54
CA VAL A 3 -1.66 -81.48 18.02
C VAL A 3 -0.79 -82.20 16.96
N ALA A 4 0.50 -81.95 16.71
CA ALA A 4 1.49 -80.91 17.01
C ALA A 4 2.84 -81.31 16.36
N LYS A 5 3.84 -80.42 16.48
CA LYS A 5 5.32 -80.59 16.37
C LYS A 5 5.87 -80.72 14.94
N GLY A 6 6.86 -79.92 14.48
CA GLY A 6 8.06 -79.36 15.12
C GLY A 6 9.27 -80.22 14.70
N HIS A 7 10.47 -79.77 14.33
CA HIS A 7 11.16 -78.46 14.33
C HIS A 7 12.53 -78.63 13.60
N LEU A 8 13.09 -77.52 13.08
CA LEU A 8 14.53 -77.23 12.82
C LEU A 8 15.20 -77.96 11.64
N ASP A 9 15.83 -77.28 10.66
CA ASP A 9 16.98 -76.39 10.83
C ASP A 9 17.25 -75.50 9.59
N GLY A 10 17.94 -74.36 9.79
CA GLY A 10 18.44 -73.50 8.69
C GLY A 10 18.47 -72.00 8.99
N ARG A 11 19.34 -71.55 9.90
CA ARG A 11 19.47 -70.12 10.28
C ARG A 11 20.93 -69.66 10.27
N SER A 12 21.50 -69.28 9.12
CA SER A 12 22.75 -68.47 9.08
C SER A 12 23.06 -67.80 7.72
N SER A 13 22.17 -66.96 7.16
CA SER A 13 22.57 -66.10 6.01
C SER A 13 21.84 -64.75 5.87
N SER A 14 20.81 -64.47 6.67
CA SER A 14 19.97 -63.27 6.48
C SER A 14 20.46 -62.01 7.23
N CYS A 15 21.17 -62.18 8.36
CA CYS A 15 21.53 -61.04 9.22
C CYS A 15 22.67 -60.18 8.64
N LEU A 16 23.70 -60.81 8.06
CA LEU A 16 24.85 -60.12 7.46
C LEU A 16 24.48 -59.29 6.21
N ARG A 17 23.47 -59.73 5.45
CA ARG A 17 23.03 -59.02 4.23
C ARG A 17 22.25 -57.74 4.55
N LYS A 18 21.46 -57.73 5.63
CA LYS A 18 20.74 -56.54 6.09
C LYS A 18 21.67 -55.49 6.69
N TYR A 19 22.70 -55.91 7.44
CA TYR A 19 23.67 -54.96 8.02
C TYR A 19 24.49 -54.23 6.96
N ARG A 20 24.88 -54.92 5.87
CA ARG A 20 25.59 -54.27 4.74
C ARG A 20 24.74 -53.22 4.02
N ILE A 21 23.44 -53.44 3.87
CA ILE A 21 22.56 -52.48 3.19
C ILE A 21 22.39 -51.21 4.02
N PHE A 22 22.17 -51.34 5.34
CA PHE A 22 22.07 -50.17 6.23
C PHE A 22 23.39 -49.40 6.34
N PHE A 23 24.53 -50.10 6.33
CA PHE A 23 25.84 -49.45 6.40
C PHE A 23 26.16 -48.67 5.11
N VAL A 24 25.86 -49.23 3.94
CA VAL A 24 26.03 -48.54 2.65
C VAL A 24 25.08 -47.34 2.55
N PHE A 25 23.83 -47.48 2.98
CA PHE A 25 22.86 -46.39 2.97
C PHE A 25 23.25 -45.24 3.93
N GLY A 26 23.78 -45.58 5.10
CA GLY A 26 24.32 -44.61 6.06
C GLY A 26 25.52 -43.83 5.51
N ILE A 27 26.45 -44.52 4.83
CA ILE A 27 27.60 -43.87 4.18
C ILE A 27 27.13 -42.94 3.06
N THR A 28 26.17 -43.34 2.23
CA THR A 28 25.66 -42.47 1.15
C THR A 28 25.00 -41.19 1.68
N ILE A 29 24.28 -41.27 2.80
CA ILE A 29 23.68 -40.09 3.44
C ILE A 29 24.77 -39.17 4.02
N LEU A 30 25.78 -39.75 4.67
CA LEU A 30 26.91 -38.99 5.22
C LEU A 30 27.68 -38.27 4.11
N VAL A 31 27.97 -38.94 3.00
CA VAL A 31 28.66 -38.35 1.84
C VAL A 31 27.83 -37.22 1.21
N ALA A 32 26.51 -37.39 1.10
CA ALA A 32 25.62 -36.33 0.60
C ALA A 32 25.58 -35.12 1.56
N GLN A 33 25.56 -35.34 2.87
CA GLN A 33 25.60 -34.26 3.86
C GLN A 33 26.93 -33.51 3.86
N VAL A 34 28.06 -34.22 3.73
CA VAL A 34 29.40 -33.62 3.61
C VAL A 34 29.54 -32.85 2.29
N TYR A 35 29.02 -33.38 1.19
CA TYR A 35 29.01 -32.68 -0.11
C TYR A 35 28.17 -31.41 -0.06
N LEU A 36 26.97 -31.46 0.54
CA LEU A 36 26.12 -30.27 0.72
C LEU A 36 26.77 -29.23 1.64
N ALA A 37 27.43 -29.66 2.71
CA ALA A 37 28.18 -28.75 3.58
C ALA A 37 29.38 -28.11 2.83
N TYR A 38 30.13 -28.91 2.06
CA TYR A 38 31.23 -28.41 1.23
C TYR A 38 30.75 -27.39 0.18
N MET A 39 29.65 -27.67 -0.51
CA MET A 39 29.05 -26.73 -1.48
C MET A 39 28.56 -25.44 -0.80
N PHE A 40 28.01 -25.55 0.41
CA PHE A 40 27.58 -24.38 1.19
C PHE A 40 28.76 -23.50 1.61
N PHE A 41 29.88 -24.10 2.06
CA PHE A 41 31.09 -23.35 2.42
C PHE A 41 31.90 -22.85 1.20
N ALA A 42 31.82 -23.53 0.05
CA ALA A 42 32.43 -23.07 -1.19
C ALA A 42 31.73 -21.81 -1.74
N LEU A 43 30.40 -21.73 -1.64
CA LEU A 43 29.61 -20.54 -2.01
C LEU A 43 29.90 -19.33 -1.10
N GLU A 44 30.12 -19.56 0.20
CA GLU A 44 30.42 -18.48 1.16
C GLU A 44 31.83 -17.88 0.99
N ASN A 45 32.77 -18.63 0.40
CA ASN A 45 34.13 -18.17 0.10
C ASN A 45 34.26 -17.42 -1.24
N GLU A 46 33.38 -17.66 -2.21
CA GLU A 46 33.30 -16.86 -3.45
C GLU A 46 32.71 -15.47 -3.19
N ASP A 47 31.66 -15.38 -2.35
CA ASP A 47 31.05 -14.10 -1.95
C ASP A 47 32.02 -13.19 -1.19
N ARG A 48 33.01 -13.75 -0.48
CA ARG A 48 34.06 -12.98 0.20
C ARG A 48 35.19 -12.50 -0.71
N LYS A 49 35.40 -13.12 -1.88
CA LYS A 49 36.41 -12.68 -2.86
C LYS A 49 35.89 -11.55 -3.76
N ILE A 50 34.60 -11.53 -4.09
CA ILE A 50 34.00 -10.50 -4.96
C ILE A 50 33.89 -9.15 -4.24
N VAL A 51 33.71 -9.13 -2.92
CA VAL A 51 33.60 -7.90 -2.11
C VAL A 51 34.95 -7.16 -1.93
N ARG A 52 36.09 -7.79 -2.24
CA ARG A 52 37.42 -7.16 -2.10
C ARG A 52 37.98 -6.48 -3.36
N LEU A 53 37.33 -6.60 -4.53
CA LEU A 53 37.84 -6.01 -5.78
C LEU A 53 37.25 -4.63 -6.16
N PHE A 54 36.26 -4.10 -5.44
CA PHE A 54 35.53 -2.89 -5.86
C PHE A 54 35.73 -1.64 -4.97
N SER A 55 36.78 -1.57 -4.15
CA SER A 55 37.09 -0.36 -3.37
C SER A 55 38.49 0.17 -3.68
N GLY A 56 38.59 1.00 -4.73
CA GLY A 56 39.75 1.85 -5.02
C GLY A 56 39.27 3.26 -5.38
N GLU A 57 39.56 4.22 -4.51
CA GLU A 57 39.29 5.65 -4.68
C GLU A 57 40.31 6.33 -5.60
N GLY A 58 39.88 7.39 -6.28
CA GLY A 58 40.73 8.39 -6.93
C GLY A 58 40.00 9.74 -6.92
N ASP A 59 40.54 10.67 -6.13
CA ASP A 59 40.00 11.98 -5.73
C ASP A 59 40.55 13.10 -6.64
N SER A 60 39.71 14.05 -7.07
CA SER A 60 40.15 15.40 -7.46
C SER A 60 38.99 16.39 -7.46
N SER A 61 39.22 17.53 -6.81
CA SER A 61 38.25 18.50 -6.29
C SER A 61 38.23 19.86 -7.01
N GLN A 62 37.09 20.55 -6.90
CA GLN A 62 36.82 22.02 -6.93
C GLN A 62 36.29 22.65 -8.25
N PRO A 63 35.70 23.88 -8.22
CA PRO A 63 34.41 24.27 -7.60
C PRO A 63 33.56 25.20 -8.53
N GLU A 64 32.32 25.57 -8.13
CA GLU A 64 31.57 26.82 -8.44
C GLU A 64 30.05 26.57 -8.33
N GLU A 65 29.41 27.07 -7.27
CA GLU A 65 28.61 28.32 -7.20
C GLU A 65 27.29 28.25 -7.97
N GLY A 66 26.18 28.27 -7.22
CA GLY A 66 24.82 28.16 -7.74
C GLY A 66 23.91 29.26 -7.20
N GLU A 67 23.22 29.94 -8.11
CA GLU A 67 22.04 30.76 -7.84
C GLU A 67 20.75 30.05 -8.30
N GLY A 68 19.74 30.00 -7.42
CA GLY A 68 18.35 30.39 -7.73
C GLY A 68 17.35 29.46 -8.45
N LEU A 69 16.60 28.65 -7.66
CA LEU A 69 15.17 28.24 -7.82
C LEU A 69 14.74 27.21 -8.92
N PRO A 70 13.51 26.64 -8.87
CA PRO A 70 13.01 25.59 -7.96
C PRO A 70 12.62 24.30 -8.71
N LYS A 71 12.95 23.10 -8.19
CA LYS A 71 12.56 21.82 -8.82
C LYS A 71 11.93 20.83 -7.83
N GLY A 72 10.72 20.37 -8.17
CA GLY A 72 10.06 19.21 -7.59
C GLY A 72 10.81 17.92 -7.91
N SER A 73 10.57 16.89 -7.10
CA SER A 73 11.07 15.53 -7.27
C SER A 73 12.59 15.33 -7.18
N ARG A 74 13.22 15.83 -6.12
CA ARG A 74 14.51 15.26 -5.69
C ARG A 74 14.27 13.83 -5.20
N GLN A 75 14.87 12.85 -5.86
CA GLN A 75 15.24 11.57 -5.23
C GLN A 75 16.10 11.90 -4.01
N LEU A 76 15.47 11.85 -2.84
CA LEU A 76 16.12 12.08 -1.56
C LEU A 76 16.94 10.84 -1.20
N LYS A 77 18.26 10.94 -1.35
CA LYS A 77 19.20 10.09 -0.61
C LYS A 77 19.01 10.37 0.87
N LEU A 78 18.44 9.41 1.59
CA LEU A 78 18.56 9.34 3.05
C LEU A 78 20.05 9.14 3.38
N PRO A 79 20.58 9.69 4.48
CA PRO A 79 21.91 9.33 4.97
C PRO A 79 21.94 7.81 5.22
N PRO A 80 23.08 7.13 4.98
CA PRO A 80 23.19 5.71 5.26
C PRO A 80 23.01 5.44 6.76
N ASP A 81 22.20 4.43 7.07
CA ASP A 81 22.14 3.84 8.40
C ASP A 81 23.52 3.28 8.76
N LYS A 82 23.99 3.58 9.98
CA LYS A 82 25.25 3.04 10.53
C LYS A 82 25.22 1.51 10.50
N GLN A 83 25.90 0.90 9.53
CA GLN A 83 26.34 -0.48 9.63
C GLN A 83 27.50 -0.53 10.64
N GLY A 84 27.36 -1.35 11.68
CA GLY A 84 28.43 -1.62 12.63
C GLY A 84 29.55 -2.38 11.94
N ASN A 85 30.78 -1.86 12.03
CA ASN A 85 31.96 -2.63 11.67
C ASN A 85 32.97 -2.58 12.82
N THR A 86 33.33 -3.79 13.27
CA THR A 86 34.37 -4.10 14.24
C THR A 86 35.74 -3.90 13.59
N ASN A 87 36.54 -2.96 14.10
CA ASN A 87 37.96 -3.13 14.42
C ASN A 87 38.53 -1.85 15.06
N LYS A 88 39.27 -2.04 16.17
CA LYS A 88 39.90 -0.98 16.97
C LYS A 88 41.17 -0.45 16.29
N SER A 89 41.34 0.87 16.25
CA SER A 89 42.60 1.52 16.62
C SER A 89 42.31 2.89 17.24
N PHE A 90 42.89 3.12 18.42
CA PHE A 90 42.80 4.37 19.17
C PHE A 90 43.39 5.53 18.34
N GLN A 91 42.57 6.54 18.02
CA GLN A 91 43.03 7.91 17.86
C GLN A 91 41.89 8.89 18.13
N SER A 92 42.17 9.85 19.01
CA SER A 92 41.27 10.91 19.45
C SER A 92 40.95 11.85 18.28
N HIS A 93 39.76 11.73 17.69
CA HIS A 93 39.20 12.77 16.84
C HIS A 93 37.88 13.31 17.41
N ARG A 94 37.92 14.59 17.76
CA ARG A 94 36.78 15.42 18.17
C ARG A 94 35.70 15.34 17.10
N ASN A 95 34.54 14.79 17.47
CA ASN A 95 33.32 14.83 16.66
C ASN A 95 32.87 16.30 16.45
N ARG A 96 33.15 16.89 15.28
CA ARG A 96 32.39 18.04 14.77
C ARG A 96 31.04 17.54 14.25
N THR A 97 30.06 17.40 15.14
CA THR A 97 28.65 17.36 14.73
C THR A 97 28.27 18.77 14.28
N THR A 98 28.22 19.01 12.97
CA THR A 98 27.53 20.19 12.42
C THR A 98 26.09 20.16 12.95
N ARG A 99 25.78 21.06 13.90
CA ARG A 99 24.43 21.27 14.40
C ARG A 99 23.63 21.84 13.22
N VAL A 100 22.69 21.05 12.72
CA VAL A 100 21.75 21.50 11.69
C VAL A 100 20.85 22.55 12.35
N LYS A 101 20.96 23.81 11.93
CA LYS A 101 20.16 24.92 12.46
C LYS A 101 18.96 25.17 11.56
N LEU A 102 17.81 25.44 12.18
CA LEU A 102 16.61 25.86 11.48
C LEU A 102 16.79 27.26 10.90
N ASP A 103 16.46 27.44 9.61
CA ASP A 103 16.45 28.77 8.99
C ASP A 103 15.22 29.57 9.44
N LEU A 104 15.44 30.45 10.41
CA LEU A 104 14.40 31.32 10.96
C LEU A 104 13.83 32.30 9.94
N LYS A 105 14.57 32.66 8.88
CA LYS A 105 14.07 33.56 7.83
C LYS A 105 12.95 32.92 7.00
N SER A 106 12.87 31.59 7.00
CA SER A 106 11.84 30.85 6.25
C SER A 106 10.49 30.77 6.97
N LEU A 107 10.39 31.26 8.21
CA LEU A 107 9.22 31.20 9.07
C LEU A 107 8.59 32.58 9.25
N ASN A 108 7.25 32.66 9.25
CA ASN A 108 6.51 33.89 9.57
C ASN A 108 6.08 33.96 11.05
N PHE A 109 6.68 33.14 11.91
CA PHE A 109 6.39 33.06 13.33
C PHE A 109 7.67 32.74 14.11
N THR A 110 7.67 33.04 15.40
CA THR A 110 8.79 32.74 16.30
C THR A 110 8.61 31.35 16.93
N PRO A 111 9.56 30.41 16.76
CA PRO A 111 9.54 29.12 17.45
C PRO A 111 9.52 29.26 18.98
N GLY A 112 8.74 28.43 19.67
CA GLY A 112 8.69 28.40 21.14
C GLY A 112 9.88 27.72 21.82
N CYS A 113 10.84 27.19 21.04
CA CYS A 113 12.05 26.52 21.52
C CYS A 113 13.13 26.48 20.42
N GLU A 114 14.36 26.11 20.77
CA GLU A 114 15.43 25.84 19.79
C GLU A 114 15.27 24.44 19.16
N VAL A 115 14.85 24.40 17.89
CA VAL A 115 14.71 23.15 17.12
C VAL A 115 16.07 22.72 16.57
N THR A 116 16.66 21.69 17.19
CA THR A 116 18.00 21.18 16.86
C THR A 116 18.01 19.78 16.21
N GLY A 117 16.86 19.09 16.22
CA GLY A 117 16.71 17.76 15.64
C GLY A 117 16.79 17.77 14.11
N ARG A 118 17.63 16.89 13.52
CA ARG A 118 17.83 16.83 12.06
C ARG A 118 16.55 16.52 11.30
N GLU A 119 15.75 15.60 11.83
CA GLU A 119 14.45 15.20 11.30
C GLU A 119 13.46 16.37 11.28
N ALA A 120 13.30 17.06 12.42
CA ALA A 120 12.42 18.21 12.54
C ALA A 120 12.83 19.34 11.58
N VAL A 121 14.13 19.69 11.51
CA VAL A 121 14.61 20.73 10.58
C VAL A 121 14.32 20.31 9.14
N SER A 122 14.62 19.06 8.76
CA SER A 122 14.31 18.53 7.42
C SER A 122 12.82 18.60 7.09
N ALA A 123 11.94 18.28 8.05
CA ALA A 123 10.50 18.35 7.87
C ALA A 123 10.02 19.80 7.66
N VAL A 124 10.49 20.75 8.47
CA VAL A 124 10.14 22.17 8.34
C VAL A 124 10.61 22.76 7.02
N THR A 125 11.82 22.41 6.56
CA THR A 125 12.36 22.88 5.28
C THR A 125 11.56 22.38 4.08
N ARG A 126 11.02 21.15 4.16
CA ARG A 126 10.25 20.52 3.07
C ARG A 126 8.76 20.88 3.08
N ALA A 127 8.20 21.26 4.23
CA ALA A 127 6.80 21.67 4.35
C ALA A 127 6.52 22.95 3.55
N GLN A 128 5.38 22.98 2.86
CA GLN A 128 5.08 24.04 1.88
C GLN A 128 4.38 25.25 2.52
N SER A 129 3.44 25.01 3.43
CA SER A 129 2.64 26.02 4.11
C SER A 129 3.21 26.38 5.47
N GLN A 130 3.08 27.67 5.82
CA GLN A 130 3.49 28.17 7.13
C GLN A 130 2.70 27.52 8.28
N LYS A 131 1.42 27.17 8.04
CA LYS A 131 0.59 26.44 9.02
C LYS A 131 1.17 25.06 9.35
N CYS A 132 1.65 24.31 8.36
CA CYS A 132 2.26 23.00 8.58
C CYS A 132 3.63 23.16 9.26
N LYS A 133 4.46 24.13 8.84
CA LYS A 133 5.72 24.47 9.52
C LYS A 133 5.51 24.78 11.00
N GLN A 134 4.54 25.63 11.33
CA GLN A 134 4.19 25.97 12.71
C GLN A 134 3.73 24.75 13.51
N ARG A 135 2.89 23.89 12.92
CA ARG A 135 2.46 22.64 13.57
C ARG A 135 3.64 21.71 13.87
N ILE A 136 4.56 21.53 12.93
CA ILE A 136 5.75 20.71 13.11
C ILE A 136 6.62 21.26 14.24
N VAL A 137 6.90 22.57 14.22
CA VAL A 137 7.72 23.24 15.25
C VAL A 137 7.09 23.12 16.63
N ASN A 138 5.79 23.40 16.77
CA ASN A 138 5.09 23.34 18.05
C ASN A 138 5.12 21.92 18.66
N VAL A 139 4.82 20.90 17.86
CA VAL A 139 4.87 19.50 18.30
C VAL A 139 6.29 19.10 18.69
N THR A 140 7.29 19.53 17.92
CA THR A 140 8.71 19.26 18.21
C THR A 140 9.11 19.86 19.56
N CYS A 141 8.75 21.12 19.82
CA CYS A 141 9.05 21.79 21.09
C CYS A 141 8.39 21.10 22.29
N LEU A 142 7.10 20.76 22.19
CA LEU A 142 6.40 20.03 23.24
C LEU A 142 7.03 18.65 23.51
N SER A 143 7.50 17.97 22.45
CA SER A 143 8.19 16.68 22.58
C SER A 143 9.54 16.84 23.28
N GLN A 144 10.36 17.83 22.88
CA GLN A 144 11.67 18.11 23.49
C GLN A 144 11.57 18.51 24.97
N GLN A 145 10.47 19.16 25.37
CA GLN A 145 10.19 19.54 26.75
C GLN A 145 9.60 18.41 27.60
N GLY A 146 9.29 17.25 27.00
CA GLY A 146 8.63 16.14 27.70
C GLY A 146 7.15 16.38 28.03
N LEU A 147 6.51 17.38 27.43
CA LEU A 147 5.13 17.78 27.72
C LEU A 147 4.09 17.14 26.78
N LEU A 148 4.54 16.49 25.71
CA LEU A 148 3.65 15.96 24.68
C LEU A 148 3.00 14.61 25.03
N TYR A 149 3.76 13.72 25.67
CA TYR A 149 3.34 12.33 25.91
C TYR A 149 3.26 12.03 27.41
N PRO A 150 2.32 11.18 27.84
CA PRO A 150 2.33 10.68 29.21
C PRO A 150 3.57 9.80 29.45
N GLU A 151 4.27 10.01 30.56
CA GLU A 151 5.44 9.20 30.91
C GLU A 151 5.06 7.78 31.37
N LYS A 152 3.94 7.66 32.07
CA LYS A 152 3.39 6.40 32.57
C LYS A 152 1.90 6.32 32.29
N LEU A 153 1.41 5.11 32.03
CA LEU A 153 0.00 4.77 31.95
C LEU A 153 -0.25 3.53 32.80
N GLN A 154 -1.45 3.45 33.38
CA GLN A 154 -1.87 2.32 34.20
C GLN A 154 -2.71 1.35 33.37
N SER A 155 -2.36 0.06 33.44
CA SER A 155 -3.21 -1.02 32.94
C SER A 155 -4.39 -1.26 33.89
N TRP A 156 -5.58 -1.45 33.32
CA TRP A 156 -6.83 -1.83 33.98
C TRP A 156 -7.23 -3.29 33.69
N CYS A 157 -6.33 -4.09 33.12
CA CYS A 157 -6.56 -5.52 32.95
C CYS A 157 -6.50 -6.22 34.34
N PRO A 158 -7.57 -6.87 34.81
CA PRO A 158 -7.68 -7.33 36.21
C PRO A 158 -6.54 -8.26 36.67
N HIS A 159 -6.07 -9.12 35.77
CA HIS A 159 -5.01 -10.08 36.04
C HIS A 159 -3.62 -9.62 35.54
N SER A 160 -3.49 -8.39 35.05
CA SER A 160 -2.25 -7.85 34.48
C SER A 160 -2.16 -6.33 34.66
N LEU A 161 -2.24 -5.90 35.91
CA LEU A 161 -2.12 -4.50 36.31
C LEU A 161 -0.68 -3.95 36.17
N GLY A 162 0.32 -4.83 36.10
CA GLY A 162 1.72 -4.43 36.13
C GLY A 162 2.17 -4.02 37.53
N PHE A 163 3.38 -3.44 37.63
CA PHE A 163 3.92 -2.89 38.87
C PHE A 163 3.97 -1.35 38.82
N SER A 164 3.78 -0.70 39.98
CA SER A 164 3.66 0.76 40.08
C SER A 164 4.98 1.47 40.37
N VAL A 165 5.79 0.95 41.30
CA VAL A 165 7.04 1.58 41.77
C VAL A 165 8.25 0.67 41.56
N MET A 166 8.19 -0.55 42.11
CA MET A 166 9.26 -1.55 41.99
C MET A 166 8.65 -2.91 41.65
N PRO A 167 9.31 -3.71 40.80
CA PRO A 167 8.86 -5.05 40.47
C PRO A 167 9.10 -6.00 41.66
N LYS A 168 8.29 -7.05 41.77
CA LYS A 168 8.41 -8.02 42.88
C LYS A 168 9.62 -8.91 42.65
N SER A 169 10.61 -8.86 43.54
CA SER A 169 11.76 -9.76 43.49
C SER A 169 11.35 -11.21 43.73
N LEU A 170 11.86 -12.12 42.90
CA LEU A 170 11.78 -13.57 43.08
C LEU A 170 13.09 -14.17 43.63
N GLY A 171 14.15 -13.37 43.68
CA GLY A 171 15.46 -13.72 44.23
C GLY A 171 16.53 -13.95 43.16
N CYS A 172 17.69 -14.40 43.63
CA CYS A 172 18.82 -14.75 42.78
C CYS A 172 18.73 -16.20 42.28
N PHE A 173 19.06 -16.43 41.01
CA PHE A 173 19.06 -17.75 40.38
C PHE A 173 20.38 -18.01 39.64
N THR A 174 20.78 -19.28 39.55
CA THR A 174 21.86 -19.69 38.65
C THR A 174 21.38 -19.58 37.21
N ASP A 175 22.23 -19.02 36.35
CA ASP A 175 21.99 -18.89 34.92
C ASP A 175 23.04 -19.70 34.13
N ASP A 176 22.67 -20.11 32.92
CA ASP A 176 23.53 -20.89 32.03
C ASP A 176 23.93 -20.07 30.81
N LYS A 177 25.05 -20.41 30.17
CA LYS A 177 25.46 -19.76 28.92
C LYS A 177 24.47 -20.05 27.79
N THR A 178 23.99 -21.29 27.69
CA THR A 178 23.01 -21.76 26.71
C THR A 178 22.33 -23.06 27.21
N PRO A 179 21.00 -23.12 27.39
CA PRO A 179 20.02 -22.04 27.23
C PRO A 179 19.99 -21.08 28.43
N LYS A 180 19.79 -19.79 28.16
CA LYS A 180 19.56 -18.78 29.21
C LYS A 180 18.27 -19.07 29.98
N LEU A 181 18.27 -18.78 31.28
CA LEU A 181 17.11 -18.95 32.17
C LEU A 181 15.89 -18.14 31.67
N LEU A 182 16.12 -16.90 31.25
CA LEU A 182 15.12 -16.04 30.62
C LEU A 182 15.54 -15.77 29.17
N SER A 183 14.90 -16.46 28.22
CA SER A 183 15.32 -16.51 26.80
C SER A 183 14.40 -15.75 25.84
N GLY A 184 13.46 -14.95 26.34
CA GLY A 184 12.45 -14.26 25.54
C GLY A 184 12.98 -13.02 24.81
N TYR A 185 13.47 -12.03 25.57
CA TYR A 185 14.06 -10.79 25.02
C TYR A 185 15.33 -10.44 25.79
N TYR A 186 16.28 -9.79 25.12
CA TYR A 186 17.56 -9.38 25.68
C TYR A 186 17.90 -7.95 25.26
N ALA A 187 18.36 -7.15 26.22
CA ALA A 187 18.88 -5.80 25.99
C ALA A 187 20.08 -5.51 26.91
N VAL A 188 20.95 -4.60 26.45
CA VAL A 188 22.09 -4.11 27.23
C VAL A 188 21.90 -2.63 27.53
N PHE A 189 21.82 -2.27 28.81
CA PHE A 189 21.66 -0.91 29.30
C PHE A 189 22.95 -0.39 29.93
N LYS A 190 23.90 0.00 29.05
CA LYS A 190 25.20 0.54 29.48
C LYS A 190 25.00 1.83 30.28
N GLY A 191 25.36 1.80 31.56
CA GLY A 191 25.38 2.98 32.44
C GLY A 191 24.04 3.34 33.09
N ASN A 192 22.94 2.65 32.79
CA ASN A 192 21.63 2.97 33.39
C ASN A 192 20.69 1.77 33.56
N ASN A 193 21.23 0.54 33.61
CA ASN A 193 20.46 -0.64 33.99
C ASN A 193 20.01 -0.56 35.45
N SER A 194 18.78 -0.99 35.72
CA SER A 194 18.19 -1.14 37.05
C SER A 194 17.05 -2.16 36.98
N PRO A 195 16.65 -2.77 38.12
CA PRO A 195 15.57 -3.76 38.13
C PRO A 195 14.25 -3.21 37.58
N ASP A 196 13.88 -1.99 37.95
CA ASP A 196 12.65 -1.33 37.49
C ASP A 196 12.69 -1.04 35.98
N ARG A 197 13.82 -0.54 35.45
CA ARG A 197 13.97 -0.28 34.02
C ARG A 197 13.84 -1.57 33.20
N CYS A 198 14.54 -2.63 33.63
CA CYS A 198 14.47 -3.91 32.95
C CYS A 198 13.04 -4.48 33.01
N ALA A 199 12.41 -4.43 34.19
CA ALA A 199 11.05 -4.91 34.38
C ALA A 199 10.02 -4.13 33.55
N TYR A 200 10.16 -2.82 33.39
CA TYR A 200 9.25 -2.06 32.53
C TYR A 200 9.40 -2.42 31.05
N VAL A 201 10.63 -2.65 30.57
CA VAL A 201 10.84 -3.08 29.18
C VAL A 201 10.25 -4.48 28.96
N CYS A 202 10.43 -5.39 29.91
CA CYS A 202 9.82 -6.72 29.83
C CYS A 202 8.29 -6.66 29.90
N LEU A 203 7.72 -5.85 30.81
CA LEU A 203 6.28 -5.59 30.90
C LEU A 203 5.74 -5.04 29.58
N GLN A 204 6.37 -4.00 29.04
CA GLN A 204 5.96 -3.37 27.79
C GLN A 204 5.96 -4.38 26.62
N SER A 205 6.91 -5.31 26.63
CA SER A 205 7.02 -6.41 25.67
C SER A 205 6.12 -7.61 25.98
N GLY A 206 5.31 -7.57 27.05
CA GLY A 206 4.37 -8.64 27.41
C GLY A 206 4.99 -9.85 28.11
N TYR A 207 6.17 -9.71 28.71
CA TYR A 207 6.84 -10.77 29.48
C TYR A 207 6.54 -10.68 30.98
N PRO A 208 6.04 -11.75 31.62
CA PRO A 208 5.77 -11.81 33.06
C PRO A 208 7.01 -11.73 33.95
N TYR A 209 8.19 -12.08 33.41
CA TYR A 209 9.43 -12.13 34.17
C TYR A 209 10.52 -11.29 33.52
N ALA A 210 11.27 -10.58 34.36
CA ALA A 210 12.44 -9.79 33.99
C ALA A 210 13.62 -10.23 34.85
N GLY A 211 14.83 -10.15 34.32
CA GLY A 211 16.03 -10.48 35.07
C GLY A 211 17.19 -9.59 34.68
N VAL A 212 17.98 -9.19 35.67
CA VAL A 212 19.18 -8.40 35.48
C VAL A 212 20.40 -9.25 35.78
N GLU A 213 21.38 -9.20 34.87
CA GLU A 213 22.61 -9.98 34.95
C GLU A 213 23.81 -9.07 34.63
N TYR A 214 24.99 -9.45 35.11
CA TYR A 214 26.26 -8.85 34.72
C TYR A 214 26.30 -7.31 34.74
N SER A 215 25.62 -6.69 35.72
CA SER A 215 25.43 -5.24 35.87
C SER A 215 24.58 -4.58 34.77
N SER A 216 24.88 -4.76 33.48
CA SER A 216 24.25 -4.05 32.37
C SER A 216 23.14 -4.79 31.63
N ASP A 217 23.01 -6.09 31.86
CA ASP A 217 22.21 -6.95 30.99
C ASP A 217 20.80 -7.11 31.54
N CYS A 218 19.83 -7.08 30.64
CA CYS A 218 18.41 -7.22 30.92
C CYS A 218 17.84 -8.35 30.07
N TYR A 219 17.20 -9.31 30.72
CA TYR A 219 16.58 -10.47 30.12
C TYR A 219 15.09 -10.51 30.47
N CYS A 220 14.26 -10.96 29.53
CA CYS A 220 12.84 -11.18 29.74
C CYS A 220 12.48 -12.63 29.45
N GLY A 221 11.51 -13.19 30.19
CA GLY A 221 11.06 -14.57 30.01
C GLY A 221 9.56 -14.74 30.19
N MET A 222 9.03 -15.80 29.56
CA MET A 222 7.62 -16.17 29.65
C MET A 222 7.34 -17.11 30.83
N GLU A 223 8.34 -17.90 31.23
CA GLU A 223 8.20 -18.97 32.22
C GLU A 223 8.81 -18.54 33.55
N GLU A 224 8.20 -18.99 34.64
CA GLU A 224 8.77 -18.80 35.97
C GLU A 224 10.07 -19.60 36.12
N PRO A 225 11.14 -19.03 36.68
CA PRO A 225 12.34 -19.80 36.98
C PRO A 225 12.05 -20.99 37.92
N PRO A 226 12.61 -22.18 37.65
CA PRO A 226 12.46 -23.33 38.54
C PRO A 226 13.16 -23.07 39.88
N GLN A 227 12.51 -23.41 40.99
CA GLN A 227 13.06 -23.22 42.33
C GLN A 227 14.36 -24.00 42.57
N THR A 228 14.62 -25.07 41.81
CA THR A 228 15.88 -25.84 41.86
C THR A 228 17.11 -25.02 41.45
N LYS A 229 16.91 -23.91 40.73
CA LYS A 229 17.98 -22.99 40.32
C LYS A 229 18.15 -21.80 41.27
N ARG A 230 17.37 -21.71 42.35
CA ARG A 230 17.43 -20.60 43.30
C ARG A 230 18.71 -20.64 44.12
N LEU A 231 19.32 -19.47 44.29
CA LEU A 231 20.53 -19.26 45.08
C LEU A 231 20.24 -18.30 46.25
N PRO A 232 21.14 -18.22 47.25
CA PRO A 232 21.11 -17.11 48.20
C PRO A 232 21.17 -15.76 47.47
N ASP A 233 20.40 -14.77 47.91
CA ASP A 233 20.34 -13.45 47.24
C ASP A 233 21.70 -12.75 47.19
N SER A 234 22.60 -13.07 48.12
CA SER A 234 23.99 -12.59 48.17
C SER A 234 24.84 -13.03 46.96
N SER A 235 24.43 -14.08 46.24
CA SER A 235 25.11 -14.52 45.01
C SER A 235 24.96 -13.51 43.87
N CYS A 236 23.90 -12.71 43.87
CA CYS A 236 23.70 -11.61 42.94
C CYS A 236 24.33 -10.34 43.52
N ASN A 237 25.65 -10.21 43.39
CA ASN A 237 26.47 -9.22 44.09
C ASN A 237 26.94 -8.03 43.23
N MET A 238 26.65 -7.98 41.93
CA MET A 238 27.07 -6.87 41.07
C MET A 238 26.12 -5.69 41.20
N LYS A 239 26.64 -4.48 41.35
CA LYS A 239 25.81 -3.26 41.48
C LYS A 239 25.21 -2.83 40.14
N CYS A 240 23.99 -2.30 40.21
CA CYS A 240 23.32 -1.70 39.07
C CYS A 240 23.93 -0.32 38.75
N PRO A 241 24.22 -0.01 37.48
CA PRO A 241 24.79 1.28 37.10
C PRO A 241 23.74 2.41 37.11
N GLY A 242 22.45 2.09 36.93
CA GLY A 242 21.37 3.06 37.04
C GLY A 242 21.03 3.45 38.48
N GLU A 243 21.28 2.54 39.44
CA GLU A 243 21.14 2.85 40.87
C GLU A 243 21.97 1.89 41.74
N SER A 244 23.05 2.40 42.35
CA SER A 244 24.04 1.58 43.08
C SER A 244 23.49 0.89 44.34
N LYS A 245 22.29 1.29 44.80
CA LYS A 245 21.60 0.64 45.92
C LYS A 245 21.10 -0.77 45.58
N TYR A 246 20.86 -1.07 44.31
CA TYR A 246 20.36 -2.36 43.84
C TYR A 246 21.46 -3.27 43.28
N SER A 247 21.19 -4.58 43.32
CA SER A 247 22.02 -5.60 42.68
C SER A 247 21.46 -6.03 41.32
N CYS A 248 22.30 -5.99 40.29
CA CYS A 248 22.01 -6.37 38.91
C CYS A 248 22.70 -7.70 38.55
N GLY A 249 22.36 -8.74 39.31
CA GLY A 249 22.86 -10.10 39.10
C GLY A 249 24.32 -10.28 39.51
N GLY A 250 25.01 -11.18 38.81
CA GLY A 250 26.41 -11.55 39.01
C GLY A 250 26.93 -12.36 37.82
N TYR A 251 28.10 -12.97 37.95
CA TYR A 251 28.63 -13.85 36.91
C TYR A 251 27.86 -15.18 36.89
N LEU A 252 27.17 -15.48 35.78
CA LEU A 252 26.28 -16.65 35.65
C LEU A 252 25.19 -16.74 36.73
N THR A 253 24.80 -15.59 37.28
CA THR A 253 23.72 -15.49 38.25
C THR A 253 22.83 -14.31 37.90
N ILE A 254 21.53 -14.56 37.82
CA ILE A 254 20.52 -13.59 37.40
C ILE A 254 19.59 -13.26 38.56
N ASN A 255 19.34 -11.98 38.79
CA ASN A 255 18.36 -11.53 39.76
C ASN A 255 17.01 -11.36 39.06
N VAL A 256 16.00 -12.14 39.44
CA VAL A 256 14.73 -12.24 38.70
C VAL A 256 13.60 -11.53 39.43
N PHE A 257 12.73 -10.88 38.66
CA PHE A 257 11.61 -10.09 39.11
C PHE A 257 10.34 -10.43 38.33
N TRP A 258 9.21 -10.48 39.03
CA TRP A 258 7.88 -10.54 38.43
C TRP A 258 7.42 -9.12 38.04
N THR A 259 6.98 -8.97 36.79
CA THR A 259 6.60 -7.68 36.20
C THR A 259 5.15 -7.27 36.50
N GLY A 260 4.42 -8.04 37.31
CA GLY A 260 3.03 -7.72 37.66
C GLY A 260 2.00 -8.05 36.58
N ILE A 261 2.42 -8.70 35.49
CA ILE A 261 1.53 -9.22 34.44
C ILE A 261 1.56 -10.76 34.43
N GLN A 262 0.51 -11.35 33.89
CA GLN A 262 0.44 -12.78 33.63
C GLN A 262 0.78 -13.07 32.17
N ARG A 263 1.13 -14.32 31.87
CA ARG A 263 1.33 -14.76 30.49
C ARG A 263 0.04 -14.53 29.72
N PHE A 264 0.13 -13.71 28.68
CA PHE A 264 -1.03 -13.46 27.84
C PHE A 264 -1.44 -14.73 27.09
N LYS A 265 -2.71 -15.09 27.21
CA LYS A 265 -3.36 -16.14 26.45
C LYS A 265 -4.56 -15.52 25.74
N ALA A 266 -4.49 -15.45 24.41
CA ALA A 266 -5.65 -15.04 23.62
C ALA A 266 -6.79 -16.04 23.80
N GLN A 267 -8.02 -15.53 23.75
CA GLN A 267 -9.22 -16.34 23.83
C GLN A 267 -9.43 -17.11 22.53
N GLU A 268 -9.98 -18.32 22.65
CA GLU A 268 -10.34 -19.14 21.51
C GLU A 268 -11.78 -18.85 21.11
N ALA A 269 -12.03 -18.65 19.81
CA ALA A 269 -13.36 -18.42 19.30
C ALA A 269 -14.20 -19.71 19.34
N ARG A 270 -15.47 -19.60 19.73
CA ARG A 270 -16.45 -20.68 19.67
C ARG A 270 -16.76 -21.04 18.22
N ASN A 271 -16.77 -22.33 17.91
CA ASN A 271 -17.06 -22.89 16.58
C ASN A 271 -18.39 -23.65 16.52
N SER A 272 -19.17 -23.66 17.59
CA SER A 272 -20.49 -24.29 17.65
C SER A 272 -21.39 -23.62 18.69
N SER A 273 -22.70 -23.75 18.51
CA SER A 273 -23.70 -23.26 19.46
C SER A 273 -23.63 -24.01 20.80
N SER A 274 -24.08 -23.35 21.86
CA SER A 274 -24.35 -24.03 23.13
C SER A 274 -25.72 -24.70 23.02
N ARG A 275 -25.81 -26.02 23.30
CA ARG A 275 -27.06 -26.79 23.22
C ARG A 275 -28.20 -26.27 24.12
N THR A 276 -27.94 -25.27 24.97
CA THR A 276 -28.80 -24.83 26.07
C THR A 276 -29.46 -23.46 25.90
N ALA A 277 -29.17 -22.68 24.84
CA ALA A 277 -29.75 -21.33 24.68
C ALA A 277 -30.21 -21.02 23.24
N LYS A 278 -31.38 -20.40 23.09
CA LYS A 278 -31.81 -19.74 21.83
C LYS A 278 -31.00 -18.44 21.66
N GLU A 279 -29.88 -18.51 20.96
CA GLU A 279 -29.03 -17.34 20.66
C GLU A 279 -29.68 -16.48 19.57
N THR A 280 -29.67 -15.15 19.75
CA THR A 280 -30.18 -14.21 18.73
C THR A 280 -29.11 -13.93 17.68
N PRO A 281 -29.45 -13.91 16.38
CA PRO A 281 -28.47 -13.64 15.32
C PRO A 281 -27.70 -12.32 15.56
N ALA A 282 -26.40 -12.34 15.31
CA ALA A 282 -25.56 -11.17 15.38
C ALA A 282 -25.90 -10.18 14.26
N ARG A 283 -26.02 -8.90 14.62
CA ARG A 283 -26.16 -7.79 13.67
C ARG A 283 -24.82 -7.07 13.51
N ILE A 284 -24.47 -6.75 12.27
CA ILE A 284 -23.15 -6.23 11.93
C ILE A 284 -23.27 -4.78 11.47
N ALA A 285 -22.46 -3.90 12.04
CA ALA A 285 -22.17 -2.59 11.51
C ALA A 285 -20.91 -2.66 10.64
N TYR A 286 -21.09 -2.63 9.33
CA TYR A 286 -20.00 -2.54 8.36
C TYR A 286 -19.53 -1.10 8.24
N LEU A 287 -18.30 -0.82 8.68
CA LEU A 287 -17.62 0.45 8.46
C LEU A 287 -16.79 0.35 7.18
N LEU A 288 -17.30 0.89 6.08
CA LEU A 288 -16.57 0.93 4.80
C LEU A 288 -15.74 2.20 4.74
N THR A 289 -14.41 2.10 4.81
CA THR A 289 -13.48 3.21 4.57
C THR A 289 -12.95 3.11 3.14
N VAL A 290 -13.55 3.86 2.21
CA VAL A 290 -13.32 3.68 0.78
C VAL A 290 -12.58 4.86 0.13
N ASN A 291 -11.72 4.55 -0.82
CA ASN A 291 -10.92 5.50 -1.59
C ASN A 291 -10.87 5.13 -3.09
N GLY A 292 -10.40 6.05 -3.93
CA GLY A 292 -10.20 5.84 -5.36
C GLY A 292 -11.49 5.91 -6.19
N ARG A 293 -11.55 5.11 -7.26
CA ARG A 293 -12.55 5.23 -8.34
C ARG A 293 -13.39 3.97 -8.56
N ALA A 294 -13.16 2.89 -7.82
CA ALA A 294 -13.76 1.59 -8.02
C ALA A 294 -15.22 1.51 -7.50
N SER A 295 -16.06 2.49 -7.83
CA SER A 295 -17.44 2.61 -7.31
C SER A 295 -18.29 1.37 -7.57
N ARG A 296 -18.12 0.74 -8.73
CA ARG A 296 -18.82 -0.50 -9.11
C ARG A 296 -18.44 -1.69 -8.25
N GLN A 297 -17.16 -1.78 -7.86
CA GLN A 297 -16.70 -2.83 -6.95
C GLN A 297 -17.25 -2.62 -5.53
N VAL A 298 -17.31 -1.36 -5.07
CA VAL A 298 -17.92 -1.04 -3.78
C VAL A 298 -19.41 -1.40 -3.78
N LYS A 299 -20.15 -1.07 -4.85
CA LYS A 299 -21.55 -1.48 -5.02
C LYS A 299 -21.69 -3.00 -4.99
N ARG A 300 -20.85 -3.73 -5.73
CA ARG A 300 -20.82 -5.21 -5.72
C ARG A 300 -20.58 -5.77 -4.32
N LEU A 301 -19.63 -5.21 -3.57
CA LEU A 301 -19.34 -5.61 -2.19
C LEU A 301 -20.55 -5.38 -1.27
N ILE A 302 -21.18 -4.21 -1.33
CA ILE A 302 -22.39 -3.89 -0.55
C ILE A 302 -23.49 -4.89 -0.91
N SER A 303 -23.76 -5.10 -2.19
CA SER A 303 -24.82 -6.02 -2.64
C SER A 303 -24.62 -7.48 -2.20
N ILE A 304 -23.40 -7.92 -1.96
CA ILE A 304 -23.11 -9.28 -1.47
C ILE A 304 -23.24 -9.40 0.05
N LEU A 305 -22.91 -8.34 0.80
CA LEU A 305 -22.96 -8.32 2.26
C LEU A 305 -24.31 -7.86 2.82
N TYR A 306 -25.16 -7.28 1.98
CA TYR A 306 -26.39 -6.63 2.39
C TYR A 306 -27.38 -7.61 3.04
N GLU A 307 -27.83 -7.23 4.24
CA GLU A 307 -28.91 -7.86 4.98
C GLU A 307 -29.71 -6.71 5.63
N PRO A 308 -31.06 -6.71 5.64
CA PRO A 308 -31.86 -5.63 6.23
C PRO A 308 -31.55 -5.35 7.71
N SER A 309 -31.04 -6.34 8.43
CA SER A 309 -30.70 -6.24 9.86
C SER A 309 -29.32 -5.63 10.14
N HIS A 310 -28.46 -5.51 9.13
CA HIS A 310 -27.12 -4.93 9.23
C HIS A 310 -27.16 -3.43 8.98
N LEU A 311 -26.14 -2.73 9.47
CA LEU A 311 -25.92 -1.31 9.26
C LEU A 311 -24.65 -1.12 8.40
N PHE A 312 -24.71 -0.26 7.40
CA PHE A 312 -23.56 0.15 6.59
C PHE A 312 -23.27 1.62 6.84
N TYR A 313 -22.06 1.92 7.30
CA TYR A 313 -21.56 3.29 7.41
C TYR A 313 -20.37 3.46 6.47
N ILE A 314 -20.51 4.36 5.50
CA ILE A 314 -19.57 4.53 4.40
C ILE A 314 -18.82 5.84 4.59
N HIS A 315 -17.57 5.75 5.02
CA HIS A 315 -16.62 6.86 4.95
C HIS A 315 -15.98 6.86 3.56
N VAL A 316 -16.13 7.98 2.85
CA VAL A 316 -15.41 8.23 1.60
C VAL A 316 -14.35 9.28 1.85
N ASP A 317 -13.10 8.98 1.50
CA ASP A 317 -11.97 9.91 1.62
C ASP A 317 -12.36 11.31 1.10
N ALA A 318 -12.00 12.34 1.85
CA ALA A 318 -12.36 13.73 1.56
C ALA A 318 -11.92 14.20 0.17
N ARG A 319 -10.91 13.54 -0.42
CA ARG A 319 -10.37 13.84 -1.74
C ARG A 319 -11.09 13.12 -2.87
N GLN A 320 -12.02 12.20 -2.61
CA GLN A 320 -12.62 11.35 -3.65
C GLN A 320 -14.06 11.76 -3.96
N ASP A 321 -14.23 12.85 -4.70
CA ASP A 321 -15.55 13.42 -4.96
C ASP A 321 -16.45 12.50 -5.78
N TYR A 322 -15.92 11.85 -6.82
CA TYR A 322 -16.69 10.91 -7.65
C TYR A 322 -17.26 9.77 -6.83
N LEU A 323 -16.41 9.08 -6.07
CA LEU A 323 -16.84 7.94 -5.25
C LEU A 323 -17.85 8.41 -4.20
N TYR A 324 -17.67 9.61 -3.63
CA TYR A 324 -18.62 10.18 -2.69
C TYR A 324 -20.00 10.41 -3.32
N ARG A 325 -20.06 11.02 -4.51
CA ARG A 325 -21.32 11.19 -5.25
C ARG A 325 -21.98 9.85 -5.60
N GLU A 326 -21.20 8.84 -5.96
CA GLU A 326 -21.71 7.50 -6.23
C GLU A 326 -22.28 6.83 -4.96
N MET A 327 -21.63 6.95 -3.81
CA MET A 327 -22.12 6.39 -2.55
C MET A 327 -23.36 7.14 -2.03
N LEU A 328 -23.46 8.45 -2.24
CA LEU A 328 -24.67 9.22 -1.93
C LEU A 328 -25.89 8.73 -2.74
N LYS A 329 -25.69 8.27 -3.98
CA LYS A 329 -26.77 7.65 -4.77
C LYS A 329 -27.22 6.34 -4.14
N VAL A 330 -26.29 5.49 -3.69
CA VAL A 330 -26.59 4.22 -3.01
C VAL A 330 -27.44 4.47 -1.75
N GLU A 331 -27.00 5.39 -0.90
CA GLU A 331 -27.74 5.77 0.32
C GLU A 331 -29.13 6.32 0.00
N LYS A 332 -29.27 7.17 -1.03
CA LYS A 332 -30.56 7.72 -1.44
C LYS A 332 -31.55 6.65 -1.94
N MET A 333 -31.06 5.59 -2.57
CA MET A 333 -31.89 4.49 -3.07
C MET A 333 -32.43 3.59 -1.95
N CYS A 334 -31.70 3.49 -0.84
CA CYS A 334 -32.03 2.55 0.23
C CYS A 334 -33.13 3.09 1.18
N LYS A 335 -34.35 2.56 1.06
CA LYS A 335 -35.51 3.03 1.86
C LYS A 335 -35.42 2.70 3.34
N LEU A 336 -34.75 1.62 3.70
CA LEU A 336 -34.59 1.17 5.09
C LEU A 336 -33.64 2.04 5.92
N LYS A 337 -32.91 2.97 5.29
CA LYS A 337 -31.98 3.90 5.95
C LYS A 337 -30.89 3.21 6.80
N ASN A 338 -30.62 1.95 6.53
CA ASN A 338 -29.54 1.16 7.12
C ASN A 338 -28.23 1.24 6.31
N ILE A 339 -28.18 2.08 5.27
CA ILE A 339 -26.96 2.51 4.59
C ILE A 339 -26.82 4.01 4.79
N ARG A 340 -25.69 4.44 5.35
CA ARG A 340 -25.37 5.85 5.59
C ARG A 340 -24.01 6.20 5.03
N VAL A 341 -23.89 7.39 4.46
CA VAL A 341 -22.60 7.95 4.03
C VAL A 341 -22.20 9.03 5.03
N ALA A 342 -20.92 9.07 5.40
CA ALA A 342 -20.38 10.11 6.28
C ALA A 342 -20.55 11.50 5.65
N ARG A 343 -21.30 12.39 6.32
CA ARG A 343 -21.61 13.75 5.86
C ARG A 343 -21.38 14.73 7.00
N GLY A 344 -20.67 15.83 6.75
CA GLY A 344 -20.47 16.90 7.73
C GLY A 344 -19.01 17.30 7.91
N ALA A 345 -18.82 18.47 8.52
CA ALA A 345 -17.50 19.00 8.81
C ALA A 345 -16.75 18.06 9.75
N GLY A 346 -15.55 17.63 9.37
CA GLY A 346 -14.71 16.77 10.20
C GLY A 346 -15.11 15.30 10.24
N LEU A 347 -16.05 14.83 9.41
CA LEU A 347 -16.39 13.40 9.29
C LEU A 347 -15.76 12.73 8.06
N ARG A 348 -15.56 13.48 6.98
CA ARG A 348 -14.75 13.04 5.84
C ARG A 348 -13.33 13.54 6.01
N HIS A 349 -12.45 12.68 6.52
CA HIS A 349 -11.01 12.92 6.56
C HIS A 349 -10.30 12.51 5.27
N ALA A 350 -9.16 13.13 4.96
CA ALA A 350 -8.24 12.68 3.93
C ALA A 350 -7.29 11.62 4.51
N SER A 351 -7.71 10.36 4.53
CA SER A 351 -7.00 9.24 5.15
C SER A 351 -5.85 8.77 4.26
N ILE A 352 -4.75 9.52 4.27
CA ILE A 352 -3.51 9.14 3.60
C ILE A 352 -2.95 7.82 4.16
N TRP A 353 -2.17 7.12 3.34
CA TRP A 353 -1.50 5.90 3.78
C TRP A 353 -0.61 6.20 5.01
N GLY A 354 -0.79 5.41 6.08
CA GLY A 354 -0.07 5.60 7.34
C GLY A 354 -0.45 6.83 8.17
N GLY A 355 -1.41 7.65 7.71
CA GLY A 355 -1.84 8.87 8.38
C GLY A 355 -2.44 8.62 9.76
N ALA A 356 -2.21 9.56 10.68
CA ALA A 356 -2.83 9.58 11.99
C ALA A 356 -4.38 9.71 11.89
N SER A 357 -4.83 10.40 10.85
CA SER A 357 -6.23 10.62 10.51
C SER A 357 -7.04 9.36 10.28
N LEU A 358 -6.42 8.21 9.95
CA LEU A 358 -7.13 6.93 9.83
C LEU A 358 -7.75 6.53 11.17
N LEU A 359 -7.00 6.59 12.28
CA LEU A 359 -7.56 6.27 13.59
C LEU A 359 -8.65 7.27 13.99
N THR A 360 -8.45 8.57 13.71
CA THR A 360 -9.49 9.58 13.92
C THR A 360 -10.76 9.25 13.16
N THR A 361 -10.63 8.82 11.90
CA THR A 361 -11.75 8.40 11.03
C THR A 361 -12.48 7.20 11.59
N LEU A 362 -11.76 6.17 12.04
CA LEU A 362 -12.37 4.96 12.60
C LEU A 362 -13.15 5.30 13.88
N LEU A 363 -12.57 6.11 14.78
CA LEU A 363 -13.21 6.49 16.03
C LEU A 363 -14.39 7.46 15.83
N SER A 364 -14.30 8.43 14.91
CA SER A 364 -15.41 9.34 14.61
C SER A 364 -16.56 8.59 13.94
N SER A 365 -16.27 7.72 12.97
CA SER A 365 -17.28 6.88 12.33
C SER A 365 -17.94 5.92 13.32
N ALA A 366 -17.16 5.32 14.22
CA ALA A 366 -17.70 4.48 15.27
C ALA A 366 -18.67 5.23 16.22
N ARG A 367 -18.39 6.51 16.54
CA ARG A 367 -19.33 7.35 17.30
C ARG A 367 -20.64 7.59 16.54
N GLU A 368 -20.55 7.89 15.25
CA GLU A 368 -21.73 8.08 14.40
C GLU A 368 -22.56 6.79 14.32
N ILE A 369 -21.90 5.64 14.16
CA ILE A 369 -22.52 4.31 14.14
C ILE A 369 -23.19 3.97 15.49
N LEU A 370 -22.60 4.38 16.63
CA LEU A 370 -23.21 4.18 17.95
C LEU A 370 -24.44 5.06 18.18
N SER A 371 -24.48 6.25 17.56
CA SER A 371 -25.62 7.17 17.62
C SER A 371 -26.78 6.74 16.71
N ASP A 372 -26.57 5.75 15.83
CA ASP A 372 -27.61 5.21 14.98
C ASP A 372 -28.65 4.43 15.80
N PRO A 373 -29.97 4.62 15.55
CA PRO A 373 -31.02 3.86 16.23
C PRO A 373 -31.00 2.35 15.95
N HIS A 374 -30.36 1.89 14.87
CA HIS A 374 -30.26 0.46 14.57
C HIS A 374 -29.29 -0.23 15.54
N HIS A 375 -29.82 -1.15 16.35
CA HIS A 375 -28.99 -1.99 17.21
C HIS A 375 -28.09 -2.91 16.38
N TRP A 376 -26.81 -2.95 16.73
CA TRP A 376 -25.76 -3.80 16.13
C TRP A 376 -24.86 -4.36 17.22
N ASP A 377 -24.29 -5.55 17.00
CA ASP A 377 -23.48 -6.29 17.99
C ASP A 377 -21.96 -6.21 17.70
N PHE A 378 -21.59 -6.14 16.42
CA PHE A 378 -20.19 -6.04 15.96
C PHE A 378 -19.97 -4.89 15.00
N LEU A 379 -18.83 -4.21 15.12
CA LEU A 379 -18.30 -3.31 14.11
C LEU A 379 -17.20 -4.04 13.33
N VAL A 380 -17.34 -4.12 12.01
CA VAL A 380 -16.35 -4.72 11.09
C VAL A 380 -15.90 -3.67 10.09
N ASN A 381 -14.61 -3.34 10.05
CA ASN A 381 -14.08 -2.40 9.05
C ASN A 381 -13.65 -3.12 7.77
N LEU A 382 -13.97 -2.53 6.61
CA LEU A 382 -13.61 -3.03 5.27
C LEU A 382 -13.20 -1.86 4.34
N SER A 383 -12.37 -2.11 3.34
CA SER A 383 -12.07 -1.16 2.25
C SER A 383 -12.81 -1.49 0.96
N GLU A 384 -12.65 -0.65 -0.07
CA GLU A 384 -13.12 -0.93 -1.43
C GLU A 384 -12.48 -2.17 -2.08
N SER A 385 -11.41 -2.69 -1.47
CA SER A 385 -10.60 -3.80 -1.98
C SER A 385 -10.72 -5.09 -1.16
N ASP A 386 -11.63 -5.11 -0.19
CA ASP A 386 -11.99 -6.31 0.56
C ASP A 386 -13.12 -7.07 -0.13
N PHE A 387 -13.13 -8.39 0.03
CA PHE A 387 -14.21 -9.24 -0.49
C PHE A 387 -14.45 -10.43 0.44
N PRO A 388 -15.71 -10.87 0.64
CA PRO A 388 -15.99 -12.04 1.45
C PRO A 388 -15.44 -13.31 0.78
N VAL A 389 -14.95 -14.24 1.61
CA VAL A 389 -14.51 -15.59 1.21
C VAL A 389 -15.31 -16.69 1.90
N LYS A 390 -16.40 -16.30 2.57
CA LYS A 390 -17.44 -17.15 3.14
C LYS A 390 -18.79 -16.43 3.01
N SER A 391 -19.89 -17.17 3.07
CA SER A 391 -21.23 -16.57 2.99
C SER A 391 -21.54 -15.72 4.23
N ASN A 392 -22.36 -14.68 4.04
CA ASN A 392 -22.84 -13.81 5.14
C ASN A 392 -23.50 -14.63 6.26
N ALA A 393 -24.28 -15.66 5.91
CA ALA A 393 -24.93 -16.55 6.88
C ALA A 393 -23.92 -17.24 7.82
N ARG A 394 -22.80 -17.74 7.31
CA ARG A 394 -21.74 -18.34 8.14
C ARG A 394 -21.06 -17.30 9.03
N LEU A 395 -20.88 -16.08 8.55
CA LEU A 395 -20.32 -14.99 9.36
C LEU A 395 -21.26 -14.64 10.51
N ILE A 396 -22.56 -14.48 10.24
CA ILE A 396 -23.58 -14.18 11.25
C ILE A 396 -23.61 -15.29 12.30
N GLU A 397 -23.63 -16.57 11.88
CA GLU A 397 -23.60 -17.72 12.79
C GLU A 397 -22.35 -17.68 13.70
N PHE A 398 -21.17 -17.53 13.11
CA PHE A 398 -19.91 -17.46 13.87
C PHE A 398 -19.89 -16.28 14.86
N LEU A 399 -20.30 -15.08 14.44
CA LEU A 399 -20.34 -13.91 15.32
C LEU A 399 -21.42 -14.05 16.40
N THR A 400 -22.52 -14.74 16.12
CA THR A 400 -23.58 -15.03 17.10
C THR A 400 -23.04 -15.81 18.29
N TRP A 401 -22.21 -16.82 18.03
CA TRP A 401 -21.58 -17.62 19.09
C TRP A 401 -20.53 -16.86 19.90
N ASN A 402 -20.02 -15.76 19.36
CA ASN A 402 -18.87 -15.04 19.90
C ASN A 402 -19.20 -13.59 20.29
N LYS A 403 -20.48 -13.24 20.50
CA LYS A 403 -20.88 -11.89 20.96
C LYS A 403 -20.06 -11.47 22.20
N GLY A 404 -19.60 -10.23 22.20
CA GLY A 404 -18.74 -9.67 23.24
C GLY A 404 -17.23 -9.82 22.99
N MET A 405 -16.81 -10.74 22.13
CA MET A 405 -15.40 -10.95 21.77
C MET A 405 -14.87 -9.89 20.80
N ASN A 406 -13.55 -9.68 20.80
CA ASN A 406 -12.85 -8.73 19.93
C ASN A 406 -11.79 -9.45 19.09
N PHE A 407 -11.95 -9.39 17.77
CA PHE A 407 -11.16 -10.09 16.77
C PHE A 407 -10.11 -9.14 16.18
N VAL A 408 -8.87 -9.28 16.65
CA VAL A 408 -7.71 -8.52 16.21
C VAL A 408 -6.56 -9.49 15.92
N LYS A 409 -5.61 -9.11 15.06
CA LYS A 409 -4.46 -9.97 14.75
C LYS A 409 -3.16 -9.31 15.15
N SER A 410 -2.45 -9.91 16.11
CA SER A 410 -1.12 -9.47 16.53
C SER A 410 -0.06 -9.86 15.49
N HIS A 411 1.07 -9.14 15.51
CA HIS A 411 2.23 -9.38 14.67
C HIS A 411 2.89 -10.75 14.94
N GLY A 412 2.69 -11.35 16.12
CA GLY A 412 3.18 -12.69 16.48
C GLY A 412 4.70 -12.84 16.48
N ARG A 413 5.43 -11.74 16.78
CA ARG A 413 6.90 -11.67 16.81
C ARG A 413 7.37 -11.03 18.12
N GLU A 414 8.66 -10.78 18.25
CA GLU A 414 9.22 -9.99 19.36
C GLU A 414 8.76 -8.52 19.25
N VAL A 415 8.29 -7.95 20.37
CA VAL A 415 7.56 -6.65 20.44
C VAL A 415 8.47 -5.45 20.22
N GLN A 416 9.70 -5.43 20.73
CA GLN A 416 10.62 -4.30 20.55
C GLN A 416 11.01 -4.15 19.07
N ARG A 417 11.22 -5.26 18.36
CA ARG A 417 11.42 -5.26 16.91
C ARG A 417 10.18 -4.74 16.16
N PHE A 418 8.97 -5.06 16.63
CA PHE A 418 7.74 -4.51 16.08
C PHE A 418 7.67 -2.98 16.28
N ILE A 419 7.91 -2.50 17.50
CA ILE A 419 7.96 -1.06 17.85
C ILE A 419 8.88 -0.30 16.90
N THR A 420 10.13 -0.76 16.73
CA THR A 420 11.10 -0.10 15.85
C THR A 420 10.69 -0.14 14.38
N LYS A 421 10.14 -1.27 13.89
CA LYS A 421 9.74 -1.39 12.48
C LYS A 421 8.54 -0.52 12.11
N GLN A 422 7.59 -0.41 13.04
CA GLN A 422 6.41 0.44 12.88
C GLN A 422 6.72 1.92 13.13
N GLY A 423 7.87 2.23 13.72
CA GLY A 423 8.22 3.59 14.14
C GLY A 423 7.38 4.08 15.32
N LEU A 424 6.90 3.19 16.19
CA LEU A 424 6.14 3.55 17.38
C LEU A 424 7.00 4.36 18.38
N ASP A 425 8.33 4.19 18.32
CA ASP A 425 9.34 4.95 19.05
C ASP A 425 9.68 6.31 18.40
N LYS A 426 8.97 6.71 17.33
CA LYS A 426 9.15 8.00 16.65
C LYS A 426 7.91 8.88 16.79
N THR A 427 8.12 10.19 16.70
CA THR A 427 7.06 11.19 16.62
C THR A 427 6.81 11.56 15.16
N PHE A 428 5.54 11.51 14.75
CA PHE A 428 5.07 11.95 13.45
C PHE A 428 4.06 13.09 13.55
N VAL A 429 4.04 13.96 12.55
CA VAL A 429 3.05 15.05 12.41
C VAL A 429 2.36 14.92 11.07
N GLU A 430 1.04 14.87 11.07
CA GLU A 430 0.24 14.90 9.84
C GLU A 430 -0.16 16.32 9.46
N CYS A 431 0.31 16.81 8.31
CA CYS A 431 -0.20 18.01 7.64
C CYS A 431 0.12 17.98 6.14
N GLU A 432 -0.63 18.74 5.34
CA GLU A 432 -0.44 18.79 3.88
C GLU A 432 -0.58 17.42 3.19
N ALA A 433 -1.48 16.57 3.72
CA ALA A 433 -1.63 15.19 3.25
C ALA A 433 -0.30 14.41 3.24
N ARG A 434 0.58 14.68 4.21
CA ARG A 434 1.85 13.99 4.43
C ARG A 434 2.07 13.69 5.92
N MET A 435 2.76 12.58 6.21
CA MET A 435 3.30 12.26 7.54
C MET A 435 4.78 12.64 7.65
N TRP A 436 5.06 13.65 8.46
CA TRP A 436 6.40 14.17 8.72
C TRP A 436 7.01 13.49 9.94
N ARG A 437 8.20 12.90 9.81
CA ARG A 437 8.95 12.37 10.96
C ARG A 437 9.74 13.51 11.60
N VAL A 438 9.57 13.75 12.90
CA VAL A 438 10.14 14.94 13.56
C VAL A 438 11.14 14.60 14.68
N GLY A 439 11.17 13.37 15.18
CA GLY A 439 12.15 12.94 16.18
C GLY A 439 11.81 11.61 16.85
N ASP A 440 12.63 11.23 17.82
CA ASP A 440 12.43 10.06 18.67
C ASP A 440 11.51 10.39 19.87
N ARG A 441 10.84 9.39 20.41
CA ARG A 441 10.08 9.47 21.66
C ARG A 441 10.22 8.19 22.48
N LYS A 442 9.91 8.28 23.77
CA LYS A 442 9.72 7.11 24.64
C LYS A 442 8.23 6.80 24.72
N LEU A 443 7.88 5.52 24.65
CA LEU A 443 6.52 5.07 24.89
C LEU A 443 6.21 5.07 26.40
N PRO A 444 4.95 5.26 26.80
CA PRO A 444 4.58 5.31 28.22
C PRO A 444 4.88 3.98 28.91
N LEU A 445 5.45 4.04 30.12
CA LEU A 445 5.68 2.87 30.96
C LEU A 445 4.39 2.37 31.60
N GLY A 446 4.37 1.11 32.05
CA GLY A 446 3.26 0.54 32.83
C GLY A 446 2.15 -0.13 32.03
N ILE A 447 2.27 -0.15 30.70
CA ILE A 447 1.34 -0.83 29.79
C ILE A 447 2.06 -1.79 28.85
N GLN A 448 1.35 -2.84 28.42
CA GLN A 448 1.79 -3.77 27.38
C GLN A 448 1.53 -3.15 25.99
N VAL A 449 2.52 -3.14 25.11
CA VAL A 449 2.34 -2.68 23.71
C VAL A 449 2.12 -3.89 22.80
N ASP A 450 1.11 -3.79 21.95
CA ASP A 450 0.80 -4.83 20.95
C ASP A 450 0.26 -4.16 19.68
N GLY A 451 0.26 -4.91 18.58
CA GLY A 451 -0.23 -4.44 17.29
C GLY A 451 -0.11 -5.49 16.20
N GLY A 452 -0.58 -5.16 15.01
CA GLY A 452 -0.53 -6.02 13.83
C GLY A 452 -1.46 -5.49 12.75
N SER A 453 -2.50 -6.24 12.41
CA SER A 453 -3.45 -5.83 11.37
C SER A 453 -4.39 -4.72 11.86
N ASP A 454 -4.63 -3.72 11.02
CA ASP A 454 -5.64 -2.65 11.21
C ASP A 454 -7.06 -3.06 10.78
N TRP A 455 -7.22 -4.25 10.20
CA TRP A 455 -8.52 -4.89 9.95
C TRP A 455 -8.95 -5.62 11.21
N VAL A 456 -10.13 -5.29 11.73
CA VAL A 456 -10.63 -5.73 13.03
C VAL A 456 -12.14 -6.01 12.97
N ALA A 457 -12.61 -6.88 13.86
CA ALA A 457 -14.03 -7.00 14.19
C ALA A 457 -14.20 -6.82 15.70
N LEU A 458 -14.87 -5.74 16.11
CA LEU A 458 -14.93 -5.29 17.49
C LEU A 458 -16.34 -5.43 18.05
N SER A 459 -16.48 -5.85 19.30
CA SER A 459 -17.78 -5.88 19.98
C SER A 459 -18.28 -4.47 20.28
N ARG A 460 -19.60 -4.28 20.26
CA ARG A 460 -20.23 -2.98 20.55
C ARG A 460 -19.73 -2.38 21.86
N ASP A 461 -19.67 -3.15 22.94
CA ASP A 461 -19.24 -2.69 24.27
C ASP A 461 -17.81 -2.14 24.27
N PHE A 462 -16.91 -2.77 23.51
CA PHE A 462 -15.54 -2.29 23.37
C PHE A 462 -15.48 -1.01 22.54
N VAL A 463 -16.26 -0.93 21.46
CA VAL A 463 -16.39 0.28 20.66
C VAL A 463 -16.91 1.44 21.52
N GLU A 464 -17.98 1.23 22.28
CA GLU A 464 -18.53 2.23 23.22
C GLU A 464 -17.48 2.71 24.22
N TYR A 465 -16.65 1.81 24.74
CA TYR A 465 -15.56 2.13 25.66
C TYR A 465 -14.49 3.03 25.04
N VAL A 466 -14.01 2.72 23.83
CA VAL A 466 -12.93 3.49 23.19
C VAL A 466 -13.40 4.81 22.59
N THR A 467 -14.70 4.95 22.30
CA THR A 467 -15.26 6.16 21.69
C THR A 467 -15.89 7.15 22.67
N LYS A 468 -15.91 6.86 23.98
CA LYS A 468 -16.51 7.75 25.00
C LYS A 468 -16.03 9.20 24.85
N SER A 469 -16.95 10.15 25.05
CA SER A 469 -16.63 11.59 25.04
C SER A 469 -15.66 11.98 26.15
N MET A 470 -15.76 11.31 27.31
CA MET A 470 -14.82 11.42 28.43
C MET A 470 -14.16 10.05 28.66
N PRO A 471 -13.07 9.74 27.94
CA PRO A 471 -12.34 8.49 28.11
C PRO A 471 -11.63 8.44 29.47
N ASP A 472 -11.36 7.24 29.95
CA ASP A 472 -10.51 7.03 31.14
C ASP A 472 -9.04 7.44 30.88
N PRO A 473 -8.19 7.47 31.92
CA PRO A 473 -6.79 7.88 31.75
C PRO A 473 -5.98 7.02 30.77
N LEU A 474 -6.31 5.73 30.62
CA LEU A 474 -5.62 4.83 29.68
C LEU A 474 -5.95 5.25 28.25
N VAL A 475 -7.23 5.30 27.89
CA VAL A 475 -7.68 5.65 26.53
C VAL A 475 -7.30 7.09 26.20
N SER A 476 -7.49 8.04 27.13
CA SER A 476 -7.09 9.44 26.94
C SER A 476 -5.59 9.59 26.69
N GLY A 477 -4.76 8.90 27.47
CA GLY A 477 -3.31 8.88 27.31
C GLY A 477 -2.87 8.26 25.98
N LEU A 478 -3.46 7.12 25.61
CA LEU A 478 -3.18 6.47 24.33
C LEU A 478 -3.61 7.32 23.14
N LEU A 479 -4.76 8.02 23.20
CA LEU A 479 -5.17 8.94 22.14
C LEU A 479 -4.14 10.07 21.91
N LYS A 480 -3.51 10.60 22.97
CA LYS A 480 -2.41 11.57 22.84
C LYS A 480 -1.17 10.97 22.16
N VAL A 481 -0.81 9.73 22.50
CA VAL A 481 0.31 9.02 21.87
C VAL A 481 0.01 8.76 20.38
N PHE A 482 -1.16 8.19 20.09
CA PHE A 482 -1.55 7.75 18.75
C PHE A 482 -1.92 8.89 17.80
N GLN A 483 -2.20 10.10 18.31
CA GLN A 483 -2.33 11.32 17.50
C GLN A 483 -1.06 11.65 16.69
N TYR A 484 0.11 11.26 17.20
CA TYR A 484 1.42 11.55 16.59
C TYR A 484 2.17 10.27 16.21
N THR A 485 1.43 9.24 15.82
CA THR A 485 1.95 7.91 15.49
C THR A 485 1.68 7.57 14.03
N LEU A 486 2.66 6.96 13.35
CA LEU A 486 2.49 6.37 12.03
C LEU A 486 1.67 5.08 12.13
N LEU A 487 0.76 4.83 11.19
CA LEU A 487 -0.08 3.62 11.14
C LEU A 487 -0.79 3.35 12.49
N PRO A 488 -1.47 4.34 13.10
CA PRO A 488 -1.95 4.22 14.48
C PRO A 488 -2.97 3.10 14.69
N ALA A 489 -3.80 2.82 13.69
CA ALA A 489 -4.83 1.77 13.75
C ALA A 489 -4.23 0.36 13.85
N GLU A 490 -2.98 0.16 13.40
CA GLU A 490 -2.28 -1.12 13.50
C GLU A 490 -1.83 -1.45 14.93
N SER A 491 -2.02 -0.57 15.94
CA SER A 491 -1.61 -0.88 17.32
C SER A 491 -2.53 -0.29 18.40
N PHE A 492 -3.34 0.73 18.08
CA PHE A 492 -4.22 1.36 19.06
C PHE A 492 -5.20 0.36 19.69
N PHE A 493 -5.99 -0.34 18.88
CA PHE A 493 -7.03 -1.25 19.40
C PHE A 493 -6.42 -2.41 20.18
N HIS A 494 -5.31 -2.98 19.70
CA HIS A 494 -4.58 -4.05 20.37
C HIS A 494 -4.05 -3.60 21.73
N THR A 495 -3.38 -2.45 21.76
CA THR A 495 -2.82 -1.90 23.00
C THR A 495 -3.92 -1.55 24.01
N VAL A 496 -5.06 -1.00 23.56
CA VAL A 496 -6.20 -0.76 24.48
C VAL A 496 -6.80 -2.07 24.99
N LEU A 497 -7.00 -3.08 24.14
CA LEU A 497 -7.51 -4.38 24.57
C LEU A 497 -6.60 -5.03 25.62
N ARG A 498 -5.29 -5.04 25.38
CA ARG A 498 -4.31 -5.66 26.29
C ARG A 498 -4.23 -5.02 27.67
N ASN A 499 -4.66 -3.76 27.81
CA ASN A 499 -4.51 -2.99 29.04
C ASN A 499 -5.82 -2.50 29.63
N SER A 500 -6.97 -2.86 29.07
CA SER A 500 -8.28 -2.47 29.61
C SER A 500 -8.99 -3.65 30.27
N ARG A 501 -10.16 -3.39 30.84
CA ARG A 501 -11.07 -4.44 31.35
C ARG A 501 -11.52 -5.45 30.30
N PHE A 502 -11.25 -5.19 29.02
CA PHE A 502 -11.59 -6.07 27.88
C PHE A 502 -10.46 -7.04 27.50
N CYS A 503 -9.36 -7.12 28.28
CA CYS A 503 -8.23 -8.00 27.96
C CYS A 503 -8.63 -9.47 27.80
N ASP A 504 -9.63 -9.94 28.54
CA ASP A 504 -10.22 -11.28 28.44
C ASP A 504 -11.18 -11.47 27.26
N THR A 505 -11.30 -10.51 26.35
CA THR A 505 -12.14 -10.62 25.14
C THR A 505 -11.30 -10.67 23.86
N TYR A 506 -9.98 -10.57 23.97
CA TYR A 506 -9.05 -10.57 22.83
C TYR A 506 -8.98 -11.96 22.17
N VAL A 507 -9.33 -12.05 20.90
CA VAL A 507 -9.13 -13.23 20.04
C VAL A 507 -8.05 -12.91 19.01
N ASP A 508 -6.96 -13.69 18.94
CA ASP A 508 -5.83 -13.47 18.01
C ASP A 508 -6.09 -13.95 16.57
N ASN A 509 -7.21 -13.48 16.03
CA ASN A 509 -7.66 -13.70 14.67
C ASN A 509 -8.51 -12.49 14.29
N ASN A 510 -8.19 -11.84 13.18
CA ASN A 510 -8.95 -10.69 12.70
C ASN A 510 -9.94 -11.03 11.57
N LEU A 511 -10.18 -12.31 11.31
CA LEU A 511 -11.12 -12.81 10.30
C LEU A 511 -10.69 -12.54 8.84
N HIS A 512 -9.45 -12.13 8.57
CA HIS A 512 -8.99 -11.76 7.23
C HIS A 512 -7.86 -12.66 6.69
N VAL A 513 -7.92 -12.92 5.39
CA VAL A 513 -6.78 -13.41 4.60
C VAL A 513 -6.11 -12.22 3.91
N THR A 514 -4.83 -11.96 4.21
CA THR A 514 -4.08 -10.85 3.59
C THR A 514 -2.99 -11.38 2.66
N ASN A 515 -3.01 -10.98 1.38
CA ASN A 515 -2.09 -11.49 0.36
C ASN A 515 -0.71 -10.83 0.37
N TRP A 516 0.10 -11.12 1.38
CA TRP A 516 1.46 -10.59 1.48
C TRP A 516 2.45 -11.31 0.54
N LYS A 517 2.88 -10.65 -0.55
CA LYS A 517 4.05 -11.05 -1.37
C LYS A 517 5.17 -10.01 -1.21
N ARG A 518 5.94 -10.10 -0.10
CA ARG A 518 6.89 -9.04 0.33
C ARG A 518 7.91 -8.61 -0.73
N LYS A 519 8.37 -9.52 -1.60
CA LYS A 519 9.31 -9.19 -2.70
C LYS A 519 8.76 -8.15 -3.67
N LEU A 520 7.43 -8.09 -3.84
CA LEU A 520 6.72 -7.14 -4.69
C LEU A 520 6.11 -5.99 -3.87
N GLY A 521 5.49 -6.28 -2.73
CA GLY A 521 4.73 -5.29 -1.94
C GLY A 521 5.54 -4.33 -1.07
N CYS A 522 6.83 -4.60 -0.82
CA CYS A 522 7.70 -3.79 0.04
C CYS A 522 8.77 -3.03 -0.77
N LYS A 523 8.37 -2.06 -1.61
CA LYS A 523 9.27 -1.26 -2.46
C LYS A 523 9.48 0.16 -1.94
N CYS A 524 8.98 0.46 -0.75
CA CYS A 524 8.99 1.81 -0.18
C CYS A 524 8.30 2.84 -1.10
N GLN A 525 7.22 2.42 -1.75
CA GLN A 525 6.46 3.22 -2.72
C GLN A 525 5.79 4.46 -2.11
N TYR A 526 5.68 4.53 -0.78
CA TYR A 526 4.98 5.61 -0.07
C TYR A 526 5.86 6.76 0.39
N ARG A 527 7.15 6.85 0.00
CA ARG A 527 8.10 7.93 0.42
C ARG A 527 7.61 9.35 0.12
N ALA A 528 6.76 9.51 -0.89
CA ALA A 528 6.16 10.80 -1.24
C ALA A 528 5.06 11.24 -0.25
N VAL A 529 4.48 10.30 0.49
CA VAL A 529 3.35 10.52 1.42
C VAL A 529 3.79 10.43 2.88
N VAL A 530 4.81 9.62 3.18
CA VAL A 530 5.30 9.43 4.55
C VAL A 530 6.82 9.47 4.60
N ASP A 531 7.37 9.96 5.70
CA ASP A 531 8.81 9.88 6.01
C ASP A 531 9.18 8.50 6.62
N TRP A 532 8.74 7.43 5.97
CA TRP A 532 8.97 6.04 6.37
C TRP A 532 8.88 5.08 5.18
N CYS A 533 9.31 3.83 5.35
CA CYS A 533 9.11 2.78 4.35
C CYS A 533 7.99 1.83 4.77
N GLY A 534 6.97 1.75 3.92
CA GLY A 534 5.83 0.85 4.09
C GLY A 534 5.86 -0.37 3.17
N CYS A 535 4.98 -1.32 3.48
CA CYS A 535 4.60 -2.40 2.58
C CYS A 535 3.08 -2.36 2.36
N SER A 536 2.62 -2.93 1.26
CA SER A 536 1.19 -3.16 1.01
C SER A 536 0.96 -4.58 0.47
N PRO A 537 -0.16 -5.23 0.80
CA PRO A 537 -0.53 -6.51 0.23
C PRO A 537 -0.71 -6.43 -1.30
N ASN A 538 -0.45 -7.55 -1.97
CA ASN A 538 -0.72 -7.70 -3.39
C ASN A 538 -2.20 -7.98 -3.64
N ASP A 539 -2.64 -7.73 -4.86
CA ASP A 539 -3.96 -8.16 -5.29
C ASP A 539 -3.97 -9.69 -5.49
N PHE A 540 -5.07 -10.33 -5.14
CA PHE A 540 -5.31 -11.72 -5.49
C PHE A 540 -5.47 -11.84 -7.02
N LYS A 541 -4.90 -12.90 -7.59
CA LYS A 541 -5.09 -13.29 -8.99
C LYS A 541 -5.82 -14.63 -9.06
N LEU A 542 -6.29 -15.02 -10.25
CA LEU A 542 -7.01 -16.30 -10.41
C LEU A 542 -6.22 -17.52 -9.89
N GLU A 543 -4.89 -17.51 -10.08
CA GLU A 543 -3.96 -18.52 -9.57
C GLU A 543 -3.94 -18.65 -8.03
N ASP A 544 -4.27 -17.57 -7.31
CA ASP A 544 -4.31 -17.56 -5.85
C ASP A 544 -5.63 -18.15 -5.29
N PHE A 545 -6.60 -18.56 -6.14
CA PHE A 545 -7.87 -19.12 -5.70
C PHE A 545 -7.73 -20.32 -4.76
N SER A 546 -6.73 -21.18 -5.02
CA SER A 546 -6.43 -22.34 -4.15
C SER A 546 -6.11 -21.91 -2.72
N ARG A 547 -5.40 -20.79 -2.54
CA ARG A 547 -5.06 -20.24 -1.21
C ARG A 547 -6.29 -19.76 -0.48
N ILE A 548 -7.26 -19.16 -1.18
CA ILE A 548 -8.56 -18.77 -0.60
C ILE A 548 -9.34 -20.03 -0.21
N ARG A 549 -9.47 -21.00 -1.12
CA ARG A 549 -10.20 -22.25 -0.86
C ARG A 549 -9.63 -23.03 0.32
N ASN A 550 -8.31 -23.03 0.51
CA ASN A 550 -7.66 -23.69 1.65
C ASN A 550 -7.97 -23.03 3.01
N THR A 551 -8.68 -21.90 3.04
CA THR A 551 -9.18 -21.27 4.27
C THR A 551 -10.62 -21.66 4.62
N ALA A 552 -11.25 -22.57 3.88
CA ALA A 552 -12.65 -22.99 4.08
C ALA A 552 -12.96 -23.40 5.53
N GLU A 553 -12.06 -24.18 6.15
CA GLU A 553 -12.20 -24.67 7.53
C GLU A 553 -11.66 -23.71 8.61
N ARG A 554 -11.05 -22.59 8.21
CA ARG A 554 -10.51 -21.59 9.15
C ARG A 554 -11.54 -20.49 9.39
N ASN A 555 -11.51 -19.84 10.56
CA ASN A 555 -12.37 -18.69 10.86
C ASN A 555 -11.88 -17.39 10.19
N LEU A 556 -11.79 -17.40 8.86
CA LEU A 556 -11.40 -16.27 8.00
C LEU A 556 -12.54 -16.02 7.01
N PHE A 557 -13.18 -14.86 7.11
CA PHE A 557 -14.43 -14.54 6.41
C PHE A 557 -14.24 -13.51 5.29
N PHE A 558 -13.16 -12.73 5.35
CA PHE A 558 -12.80 -11.73 4.35
C PHE A 558 -11.40 -11.97 3.81
N ALA A 559 -11.11 -11.45 2.63
CA ALA A 559 -9.77 -11.43 2.07
C ALA A 559 -9.45 -10.11 1.37
N ARG A 560 -8.16 -9.79 1.29
CA ARG A 560 -7.66 -8.60 0.58
C ARG A 560 -6.24 -8.78 0.01
N LYS A 561 -5.90 -8.11 -1.10
CA LYS A 561 -6.71 -7.11 -1.82
C LYS A 561 -7.33 -7.66 -3.11
N PHE A 562 -8.42 -7.06 -3.54
CA PHE A 562 -9.07 -7.32 -4.82
C PHE A 562 -9.26 -6.00 -5.57
N GLU A 563 -8.71 -5.91 -6.78
CA GLU A 563 -8.86 -4.77 -7.68
C GLU A 563 -9.32 -5.30 -9.04
N PRO A 564 -10.55 -4.97 -9.52
CA PRO A 564 -11.04 -5.52 -10.79
C PRO A 564 -10.23 -5.09 -12.02
N VAL A 565 -9.55 -3.94 -11.93
CA VAL A 565 -8.61 -3.47 -12.97
C VAL A 565 -7.32 -4.29 -13.04
N ILE A 566 -7.05 -5.14 -12.05
CA ILE A 566 -5.89 -6.05 -11.99
C ILE A 566 -6.31 -7.48 -12.33
N ASP A 567 -7.27 -8.05 -11.57
CA ASP A 567 -7.85 -9.35 -11.90
C ASP A 567 -9.30 -9.47 -11.39
N GLN A 568 -10.28 -9.18 -12.24
CA GLN A 568 -11.71 -9.39 -11.92
C GLN A 568 -12.07 -10.88 -11.84
N ARG A 569 -11.34 -11.76 -12.55
CA ARG A 569 -11.72 -13.18 -12.65
C ARG A 569 -11.64 -13.89 -11.31
N ILE A 570 -10.72 -13.51 -10.43
CA ILE A 570 -10.68 -14.07 -9.08
C ILE A 570 -11.89 -13.64 -8.24
N ILE A 571 -12.37 -12.41 -8.41
CA ILE A 571 -13.56 -11.90 -7.71
C ILE A 571 -14.79 -12.67 -8.17
N ASP A 572 -14.92 -12.84 -9.49
CA ASP A 572 -15.95 -13.67 -10.11
C ASP A 572 -15.89 -15.10 -9.60
N ARG A 573 -14.69 -15.71 -9.57
CA ARG A 573 -14.50 -17.09 -9.11
C ARG A 573 -14.83 -17.29 -7.64
N VAL A 574 -14.53 -16.32 -6.79
CA VAL A 574 -14.90 -16.36 -5.36
C VAL A 574 -16.41 -16.22 -5.20
N GLU A 575 -17.06 -15.28 -5.91
CA GLU A 575 -18.52 -15.13 -5.86
C GLU A 575 -19.25 -16.38 -6.36
N GLU A 576 -18.79 -17.00 -7.46
CA GLU A 576 -19.31 -18.28 -7.96
C GLU A 576 -19.24 -19.39 -6.92
N TRP A 577 -18.12 -19.47 -6.21
CA TRP A 577 -17.89 -20.49 -5.19
C TRP A 577 -18.80 -20.29 -3.97
N LEU A 578 -19.06 -19.04 -3.59
CA LEU A 578 -19.93 -18.71 -2.45
C LEU A 578 -21.42 -18.82 -2.79
N TYR A 579 -21.80 -18.47 -4.02
CA TYR A 579 -23.20 -18.34 -4.44
C TYR A 579 -23.45 -18.98 -5.82
N PRO A 580 -23.34 -20.31 -5.96
CA PRO A 580 -23.43 -20.99 -7.26
C PRO A 580 -24.79 -20.82 -7.95
N SER A 581 -25.89 -20.73 -7.20
CA SER A 581 -27.24 -20.50 -7.74
C SER A 581 -27.40 -19.12 -8.37
N LYS A 582 -26.83 -18.08 -7.74
CA LYS A 582 -26.81 -16.70 -8.25
C LYS A 582 -25.94 -16.60 -9.51
N SER A 583 -24.81 -17.32 -9.52
CA SER A 583 -23.87 -17.35 -10.65
C SER A 583 -24.51 -17.84 -11.95
N ASN A 584 -25.33 -18.90 -11.92
CA ASN A 584 -25.94 -19.43 -13.14
C ASN A 584 -26.84 -18.42 -13.88
N VAL A 585 -27.41 -17.46 -13.15
CA VAL A 585 -28.22 -16.37 -13.70
C VAL A 585 -27.34 -15.22 -14.18
N THR A 586 -26.37 -14.80 -13.37
CA THR A 586 -25.49 -13.66 -13.69
C THR A 586 -24.47 -13.97 -14.77
N THR A 587 -23.95 -15.19 -14.89
CA THR A 587 -23.02 -15.58 -15.96
C THR A 587 -23.64 -15.51 -17.37
N ARG A 588 -24.96 -15.63 -17.48
CA ARG A 588 -25.70 -15.51 -18.75
C ARG A 588 -26.11 -14.07 -19.07
N SER A 589 -25.95 -13.16 -18.12
CA SER A 589 -26.34 -11.77 -18.28
C SER A 589 -25.32 -10.97 -19.08
N LYS A 590 -25.81 -10.00 -19.87
CA LYS A 590 -24.94 -9.07 -20.59
C LYS A 590 -24.12 -8.25 -19.58
N GLY A 591 -22.84 -8.01 -19.90
CA GLY A 591 -21.95 -7.22 -19.04
C GLY A 591 -21.22 -8.03 -17.95
N TYR A 592 -21.47 -9.34 -17.83
CA TYR A 592 -20.78 -10.15 -16.82
C TYR A 592 -19.25 -10.16 -17.00
N ASP A 593 -18.72 -10.36 -18.20
CA ASP A 593 -17.27 -10.40 -18.42
C ASP A 593 -16.61 -9.01 -18.51
N MET A 594 -17.30 -7.96 -18.06
CA MET A 594 -16.88 -6.57 -18.25
C MET A 594 -16.65 -5.85 -16.92
N TYR A 595 -15.85 -4.78 -16.99
CA TYR A 595 -15.64 -3.85 -15.89
C TYR A 595 -15.46 -2.43 -16.41
N TRP A 596 -15.97 -1.47 -15.65
CA TRP A 596 -15.87 -0.05 -15.97
C TRP A 596 -15.41 0.73 -14.75
N GLN A 597 -14.41 1.60 -14.95
CA GLN A 597 -13.91 2.48 -13.89
C GLN A 597 -13.69 3.90 -14.40
N SER A 598 -14.34 4.86 -13.76
CA SER A 598 -14.19 6.29 -14.08
C SER A 598 -12.77 6.77 -13.82
N LEU A 599 -12.12 7.33 -14.83
CA LEU A 599 -10.80 7.98 -14.75
C LEU A 599 -10.92 9.48 -14.50
N TYR A 600 -11.96 10.10 -15.05
CA TYR A 600 -12.24 11.54 -14.92
C TYR A 600 -13.75 11.77 -14.94
N HIS A 601 -14.24 12.70 -14.11
CA HIS A 601 -15.63 13.16 -14.17
C HIS A 601 -15.69 14.68 -13.98
N HIS A 602 -16.46 15.39 -14.80
CA HIS A 602 -16.52 16.87 -14.83
C HIS A 602 -16.94 17.51 -13.49
N GLY A 603 -17.73 16.79 -12.69
CA GLY A 603 -18.14 17.21 -11.34
C GLY A 603 -17.10 17.03 -10.23
N ASP A 604 -15.88 16.56 -10.53
CA ASP A 604 -14.80 16.41 -9.55
C ASP A 604 -14.16 17.77 -9.23
N LEU A 605 -14.00 18.07 -7.95
CA LEU A 605 -13.29 19.28 -7.48
C LEU A 605 -11.91 18.91 -6.91
N SER A 606 -11.79 17.70 -6.37
CA SER A 606 -10.57 17.11 -5.84
C SER A 606 -10.55 15.58 -6.10
N PRO A 607 -9.37 14.98 -6.34
CA PRO A 607 -8.13 15.68 -6.69
C PRO A 607 -8.29 16.37 -8.06
N VAL A 608 -7.43 17.36 -8.32
CA VAL A 608 -7.35 17.99 -9.65
C VAL A 608 -7.01 16.91 -10.68
N ALA A 609 -7.70 16.91 -11.82
CA ALA A 609 -7.44 15.96 -12.89
C ALA A 609 -6.01 16.11 -13.43
N ASP A 610 -5.43 15.00 -13.87
CA ASP A 610 -4.17 15.04 -14.63
C ASP A 610 -4.37 15.82 -15.94
N ASP A 611 -3.49 16.77 -16.21
CA ASP A 611 -3.64 17.69 -17.33
C ASP A 611 -3.48 16.99 -18.70
N ALA A 612 -2.69 15.92 -18.78
CA ALA A 612 -2.54 15.12 -20.00
C ALA A 612 -3.78 14.27 -20.25
N LEU A 613 -4.31 13.61 -19.21
CA LEU A 613 -5.60 12.90 -19.24
C LEU A 613 -6.72 13.83 -19.72
N LEU A 614 -6.88 15.00 -19.10
CA LEU A 614 -7.93 15.94 -19.46
C LEU A 614 -7.78 16.48 -20.89
N THR A 615 -6.55 16.76 -21.31
CA THR A 615 -6.26 17.22 -22.67
C THR A 615 -6.63 16.18 -23.71
N ILE A 616 -6.19 14.93 -23.53
CA ILE A 616 -6.47 13.83 -24.48
C ILE A 616 -7.96 13.51 -24.47
N SER A 617 -8.60 13.37 -23.30
CA SER A 617 -10.03 13.11 -23.22
C SER A 617 -10.88 14.20 -23.87
N SER A 618 -10.50 15.48 -23.72
CA SER A 618 -11.17 16.60 -24.39
C SER A 618 -11.00 16.53 -25.91
N SER A 619 -9.81 16.18 -26.39
CA SER A 619 -9.53 15.97 -27.81
C SER A 619 -10.35 14.81 -28.38
N LEU A 620 -10.41 13.68 -27.68
CA LEU A 620 -11.21 12.53 -28.07
C LEU A 620 -12.71 12.85 -28.11
N ALA A 621 -13.21 13.68 -27.20
CA ALA A 621 -14.59 14.17 -27.25
C ALA A 621 -14.85 14.98 -28.52
N ARG A 622 -13.93 15.87 -28.92
CA ARG A 622 -14.02 16.61 -30.19
C ARG A 622 -13.96 15.68 -31.41
N LEU A 623 -13.05 14.70 -31.40
CA LEU A 623 -12.90 13.72 -32.48
C LEU A 623 -14.15 12.83 -32.63
N ALA A 624 -14.82 12.47 -31.53
CA ALA A 624 -16.07 11.71 -31.57
C ALA A 624 -17.19 12.46 -32.31
N PHE A 625 -17.32 13.77 -32.09
CA PHE A 625 -18.30 14.62 -32.77
C PHE A 625 -17.85 15.12 -34.15
N ARG A 626 -16.59 14.92 -34.54
CA ARG A 626 -16.07 15.32 -35.86
C ARG A 626 -16.87 14.68 -37.01
N LYS A 627 -17.27 13.41 -36.86
CA LYS A 627 -18.12 12.69 -37.83
C LYS A 627 -19.52 13.31 -37.97
N ILE A 628 -19.98 14.02 -36.93
CA ILE A 628 -21.31 14.65 -36.81
C ILE A 628 -21.27 16.14 -37.23
N LYS A 629 -20.10 16.69 -37.57
CA LYS A 629 -19.88 18.09 -38.00
C LYS A 629 -20.35 19.14 -36.98
N VAL A 630 -20.28 18.82 -35.69
CA VAL A 630 -20.56 19.78 -34.60
C VAL A 630 -19.37 20.72 -34.42
N ASP A 631 -19.65 22.00 -34.14
CA ASP A 631 -18.61 22.97 -33.74
C ASP A 631 -17.86 22.47 -32.49
N PRO A 632 -16.53 22.25 -32.58
CA PRO A 632 -15.75 21.73 -31.46
C PRO A 632 -15.80 22.58 -30.19
N ARG A 633 -16.09 23.89 -30.31
CA ARG A 633 -16.18 24.81 -29.17
C ARG A 633 -17.41 24.60 -28.30
N LYS A 634 -18.41 23.88 -28.81
CA LYS A 634 -19.66 23.59 -28.11
C LYS A 634 -19.63 22.26 -27.37
N ILE A 635 -18.53 21.51 -27.46
CA ILE A 635 -18.43 20.15 -26.90
C ILE A 635 -17.89 20.22 -25.47
N ASN A 636 -18.63 19.65 -24.54
CA ASN A 636 -18.22 19.51 -23.15
C ASN A 636 -17.94 18.04 -22.82
N LEU A 637 -16.75 17.76 -22.30
CA LEU A 637 -16.41 16.45 -21.77
C LEU A 637 -17.12 16.23 -20.42
N LEU A 638 -17.84 15.12 -20.28
CA LEU A 638 -18.53 14.76 -19.05
C LEU A 638 -17.75 13.73 -18.24
N GLU A 639 -17.34 12.63 -18.88
CA GLU A 639 -16.69 11.52 -18.18
C GLU A 639 -15.75 10.75 -19.11
N THR A 640 -14.66 10.24 -18.54
CA THR A 640 -13.76 9.28 -19.18
C THR A 640 -13.72 8.03 -18.32
N THR A 641 -14.00 6.87 -18.90
CA THR A 641 -14.13 5.60 -18.18
C THR A 641 -13.23 4.56 -18.81
N ALA A 642 -12.36 3.90 -18.04
CA ALA A 642 -11.64 2.72 -18.49
C ALA A 642 -12.61 1.55 -18.65
N TYR A 643 -12.51 0.84 -19.76
CA TYR A 643 -13.33 -0.32 -20.08
C TYR A 643 -12.45 -1.56 -20.21
N PHE A 644 -12.82 -2.60 -19.46
CA PHE A 644 -12.20 -3.91 -19.49
C PHE A 644 -13.20 -4.94 -19.96
N LYS A 645 -12.72 -5.87 -20.79
CA LYS A 645 -13.48 -7.03 -21.25
C LYS A 645 -12.62 -8.27 -21.07
N GLN A 646 -13.16 -9.30 -20.43
CA GLN A 646 -12.46 -10.56 -20.15
C GLN A 646 -11.12 -10.36 -19.42
N ASN A 647 -11.09 -9.43 -18.45
CA ASN A 647 -9.87 -9.06 -17.70
C ASN A 647 -8.76 -8.38 -18.51
N HIS A 648 -9.05 -7.95 -19.75
CA HIS A 648 -8.13 -7.18 -20.58
C HIS A 648 -8.64 -5.75 -20.72
N PHE A 649 -7.72 -4.79 -20.67
CA PHE A 649 -8.04 -3.40 -20.98
C PHE A 649 -8.41 -3.29 -22.47
N ALA A 650 -9.67 -2.95 -22.75
CA ALA A 650 -10.21 -2.88 -24.10
C ALA A 650 -10.15 -1.45 -24.68
N GLY A 651 -10.12 -0.44 -23.81
CA GLY A 651 -10.03 0.97 -24.22
C GLY A 651 -10.65 1.90 -23.18
N VAL A 652 -10.95 3.12 -23.61
CA VAL A 652 -11.66 4.12 -22.81
C VAL A 652 -12.98 4.51 -23.46
N LEU A 653 -13.94 4.88 -22.63
CA LEU A 653 -15.22 5.42 -23.03
C LEU A 653 -15.20 6.92 -22.78
N ILE A 654 -15.53 7.70 -23.81
CA ILE A 654 -15.58 9.16 -23.75
C ILE A 654 -17.03 9.58 -23.83
N ARG A 655 -17.57 10.07 -22.71
CA ARG A 655 -18.92 10.64 -22.65
C ARG A 655 -18.84 12.15 -22.72
N ALA A 656 -19.57 12.73 -23.66
CA ALA A 656 -19.55 14.16 -23.92
C ALA A 656 -20.92 14.67 -24.36
N GLU A 657 -21.15 15.96 -24.19
CA GLU A 657 -22.39 16.63 -24.56
C GLU A 657 -22.15 17.88 -25.43
N VAL A 658 -23.17 18.26 -26.18
CA VAL A 658 -23.20 19.51 -26.96
C VAL A 658 -23.92 20.58 -26.15
N ASN A 659 -23.26 21.71 -25.89
CA ASN A 659 -23.86 22.86 -25.24
C ASN A 659 -24.81 23.58 -26.20
N THR A 660 -26.12 23.39 -26.00
CA THR A 660 -27.20 23.96 -26.81
C THR A 660 -27.81 25.23 -26.21
N LYS A 661 -27.26 25.81 -25.13
CA LYS A 661 -27.85 26.99 -24.45
C LYS A 661 -27.97 28.27 -25.30
N ASN A 662 -27.29 28.33 -26.45
CA ASN A 662 -27.40 29.44 -27.41
C ASN A 662 -28.30 29.13 -28.62
N PHE A 663 -29.01 27.98 -28.62
CA PHE A 663 -29.81 27.49 -29.76
C PHE A 663 -31.30 27.83 -29.68
N GLU A 664 -31.77 28.60 -28.69
CA GLU A 664 -33.20 28.92 -28.50
C GLU A 664 -33.89 29.52 -29.74
N SER A 665 -33.13 29.98 -30.74
CA SER A 665 -33.63 30.59 -31.98
C SER A 665 -33.44 29.75 -33.26
N SER A 666 -32.87 28.54 -33.26
CA SER A 666 -32.56 27.86 -34.53
C SER A 666 -33.11 26.43 -34.69
N THR A 667 -33.62 26.19 -35.90
CA THR A 667 -34.24 24.95 -36.40
C THR A 667 -33.35 23.70 -36.38
N PHE A 668 -32.07 23.84 -36.00
CA PHE A 668 -31.04 22.78 -36.04
C PHE A 668 -30.82 22.05 -34.70
N GLN A 669 -31.49 22.44 -33.61
CA GLN A 669 -31.41 21.76 -32.30
C GLN A 669 -31.89 20.29 -32.36
N HIS A 670 -32.53 19.91 -33.45
CA HIS A 670 -33.20 18.64 -33.63
C HIS A 670 -32.37 17.60 -34.39
N ASP A 671 -31.26 17.97 -35.03
CA ASP A 671 -30.56 17.10 -35.98
C ASP A 671 -29.63 16.05 -35.33
N PHE A 672 -29.24 16.22 -34.05
CA PHE A 672 -28.20 15.41 -33.39
C PHE A 672 -28.54 15.08 -31.93
N PRO A 673 -28.03 13.96 -31.36
CA PRO A 673 -28.19 13.67 -29.94
C PRO A 673 -27.37 14.64 -29.06
N ASP A 674 -27.99 15.17 -28.01
CA ASP A 674 -27.34 16.11 -27.06
C ASP A 674 -26.15 15.48 -26.34
N ARG A 675 -26.17 14.16 -26.13
CA ARG A 675 -25.16 13.39 -25.40
C ARG A 675 -24.80 12.11 -26.14
N ILE A 676 -23.50 11.86 -26.27
CA ILE A 676 -22.96 10.62 -26.82
C ILE A 676 -21.94 10.01 -25.87
N GLU A 677 -21.74 8.70 -26.00
CA GLU A 677 -20.57 8.02 -25.47
C GLU A 677 -19.89 7.28 -26.62
N SER A 678 -18.56 7.33 -26.66
CA SER A 678 -17.77 6.67 -27.71
C SER A 678 -16.70 5.77 -27.11
N LEU A 679 -16.57 4.56 -27.65
CA LEU A 679 -15.48 3.64 -27.35
C LEU A 679 -14.25 4.04 -28.17
N VAL A 680 -13.14 4.23 -27.46
CA VAL A 680 -11.86 4.63 -28.03
C VAL A 680 -10.78 3.64 -27.59
N TYR A 681 -9.95 3.19 -28.53
CA TYR A 681 -8.80 2.35 -28.22
C TYR A 681 -7.49 2.99 -28.68
N LEU A 682 -6.40 2.58 -28.04
CA LEU A 682 -5.03 2.98 -28.42
C LEU A 682 -4.55 2.11 -29.59
N LYS A 683 -4.10 2.75 -30.67
CA LYS A 683 -3.53 2.06 -31.83
C LYS A 683 -2.19 1.41 -31.44
N ARG A 684 -1.98 0.17 -31.88
CA ARG A 684 -0.71 -0.54 -31.65
C ARG A 684 0.35 -0.02 -32.63
N ASN A 685 1.21 0.89 -32.16
CA ASN A 685 2.32 1.43 -32.94
C ASN A 685 3.65 0.73 -32.59
N TYR A 686 3.67 -0.59 -32.81
CA TYR A 686 4.81 -1.46 -32.52
C TYR A 686 5.15 -2.33 -33.72
N SER A 687 6.45 -2.51 -33.97
CA SER A 687 6.98 -3.42 -34.99
C SER A 687 8.12 -4.26 -34.42
N THR A 688 8.17 -5.54 -34.78
CA THR A 688 9.20 -6.49 -34.33
C THR A 688 9.90 -7.12 -35.52
N SER A 689 11.16 -7.50 -35.32
CA SER A 689 11.93 -8.29 -36.28
C SER A 689 11.36 -9.71 -36.41
N ARG A 690 11.58 -10.35 -37.56
CA ARG A 690 11.09 -11.72 -37.83
C ARG A 690 11.58 -12.74 -36.80
N THR A 691 12.81 -12.59 -36.31
CA THR A 691 13.43 -13.50 -35.33
C THR A 691 12.83 -13.37 -33.92
N TRP A 692 12.26 -12.20 -33.61
CA TRP A 692 11.65 -11.90 -32.31
C TRP A 692 10.12 -11.91 -32.34
N LEU A 693 9.52 -12.23 -33.49
CA LEU A 693 8.08 -12.41 -33.61
C LEU A 693 7.63 -13.55 -32.68
N GLY A 694 6.65 -13.28 -31.83
CA GLY A 694 6.15 -14.23 -30.83
C GLY A 694 7.03 -14.40 -29.58
N ARG A 695 8.22 -13.79 -29.53
CA ARG A 695 9.12 -13.83 -28.35
C ARG A 695 8.92 -12.65 -27.39
N ILE A 696 8.24 -11.61 -27.86
CA ILE A 696 7.91 -10.40 -27.08
C ILE A 696 6.42 -10.47 -26.77
N GLN A 697 6.09 -10.78 -25.51
CA GLN A 697 4.71 -10.90 -25.04
C GLN A 697 4.11 -9.51 -24.82
N THR A 698 4.84 -8.64 -24.13
CA THR A 698 4.44 -7.26 -23.86
C THR A 698 5.60 -6.30 -24.07
N LEU A 699 5.36 -5.18 -24.77
CA LEU A 699 6.30 -4.06 -24.85
C LEU A 699 5.50 -2.75 -24.92
N LEU A 700 5.56 -1.96 -23.84
CA LEU A 700 4.70 -0.79 -23.67
C LEU A 700 5.47 0.35 -23.00
N VAL A 701 5.20 1.58 -23.41
CA VAL A 701 5.66 2.80 -22.72
C VAL A 701 4.46 3.46 -22.06
N GLY A 702 4.61 3.83 -20.80
CA GLY A 702 3.56 4.49 -20.03
C GLY A 702 4.12 5.26 -18.83
N THR A 703 3.23 5.76 -17.98
CA THR A 703 3.56 6.42 -16.71
C THR A 703 2.91 5.69 -15.55
N ASP A 704 3.34 6.01 -14.33
CA ASP A 704 2.76 5.46 -13.10
C ASP A 704 2.83 3.93 -13.06
N TYR A 705 4.02 3.40 -13.39
CA TYR A 705 4.30 1.97 -13.30
C TYR A 705 4.23 1.50 -11.85
N ASP A 706 3.27 0.64 -11.56
CA ASP A 706 3.11 -0.01 -10.28
C ASP A 706 3.98 -1.27 -10.23
N GLN A 707 5.12 -1.20 -9.52
CA GLN A 707 6.01 -2.34 -9.35
C GLN A 707 5.37 -3.50 -8.56
N LYS A 708 4.36 -3.24 -7.72
CA LYS A 708 3.71 -4.26 -6.91
C LYS A 708 2.86 -5.18 -7.78
N GLU A 709 2.08 -4.58 -8.69
CA GLU A 709 1.18 -5.31 -9.60
C GLU A 709 1.75 -5.47 -11.03
N GLN A 710 2.94 -4.92 -11.27
CA GLN A 710 3.69 -4.98 -12.52
C GLN A 710 2.90 -4.45 -13.74
N THR A 711 2.17 -3.36 -13.55
CA THR A 711 1.33 -2.75 -14.61
C THR A 711 1.31 -1.22 -14.50
N PHE A 712 0.91 -0.53 -15.56
CA PHE A 712 0.72 0.92 -15.55
C PHE A 712 -0.64 1.30 -14.95
N ARG A 713 -0.64 2.28 -14.03
CA ARG A 713 -1.88 2.85 -13.47
C ARG A 713 -2.49 3.93 -14.37
N ASN A 714 -1.71 4.53 -15.26
CA ASN A 714 -2.21 5.41 -16.32
C ASN A 714 -2.83 4.60 -17.45
N LEU A 715 -4.10 4.20 -17.28
CA LEU A 715 -4.82 3.33 -18.23
C LEU A 715 -5.09 3.99 -19.59
N LEU A 716 -5.25 5.32 -19.66
CA LEU A 716 -5.40 6.03 -20.94
C LEU A 716 -4.08 6.05 -21.74
N GLY A 717 -2.93 5.89 -21.05
CA GLY A 717 -1.61 6.01 -21.65
C GLY A 717 -1.24 7.45 -22.01
N GLY A 718 -1.87 8.44 -21.38
CA GLY A 718 -1.62 9.84 -21.68
C GLY A 718 -0.28 10.33 -21.12
N ILE A 719 0.63 10.77 -21.98
CA ILE A 719 1.96 11.25 -21.58
C ILE A 719 2.06 12.74 -21.93
N GLY A 720 2.22 13.58 -20.92
CA GLY A 720 2.42 15.02 -21.07
C GLY A 720 3.90 15.42 -21.02
N PRO A 721 4.21 16.72 -21.15
CA PRO A 721 5.59 17.22 -21.21
C PRO A 721 6.35 17.00 -19.90
N LEU A 722 5.66 16.99 -18.76
CA LEU A 722 6.25 16.81 -17.43
C LEU A 722 6.19 15.36 -16.94
N SER A 723 5.74 14.44 -17.78
CA SER A 723 5.62 13.03 -17.42
C SER A 723 6.98 12.34 -17.35
N SER A 724 7.08 11.31 -16.51
CA SER A 724 8.25 10.43 -16.46
C SER A 724 7.92 9.08 -17.09
N PRO A 725 8.17 8.87 -18.39
CA PRO A 725 7.85 7.63 -19.08
C PRO A 725 8.71 6.48 -18.56
N VAL A 726 8.16 5.28 -18.63
CA VAL A 726 8.82 4.02 -18.28
C VAL A 726 8.48 3.01 -19.37
N LEU A 727 9.47 2.24 -19.79
CA LEU A 727 9.27 1.08 -20.66
C LEU A 727 9.00 -0.14 -19.78
N PHE A 728 7.92 -0.86 -20.04
CA PHE A 728 7.64 -2.18 -19.49
C PHE A 728 7.81 -3.23 -20.60
N TYR A 729 8.44 -4.35 -20.26
CA TYR A 729 8.66 -5.45 -21.17
C TYR A 729 8.37 -6.80 -20.50
N GLU A 730 7.92 -7.74 -21.33
CA GLU A 730 7.71 -9.14 -20.99
C GLU A 730 8.08 -9.99 -22.19
N PHE A 731 9.03 -10.90 -22.00
CA PHE A 731 9.53 -11.82 -23.01
C PHE A 731 9.04 -13.24 -22.74
N ASP A 732 9.00 -14.04 -23.79
CA ASP A 732 8.62 -15.45 -23.72
C ASP A 732 9.64 -16.29 -22.94
N ALA A 733 9.15 -17.28 -22.18
CA ALA A 733 9.96 -18.19 -21.38
C ALA A 733 10.96 -19.03 -22.21
N GLY A 734 10.68 -19.25 -23.50
CA GLY A 734 11.55 -19.98 -24.43
C GLY A 734 12.70 -19.14 -25.02
N LEU A 735 12.92 -17.92 -24.54
CA LEU A 735 14.01 -17.08 -25.03
C LEU A 735 15.38 -17.60 -24.53
N VAL A 736 16.29 -17.89 -25.46
CA VAL A 736 17.68 -18.25 -25.12
C VAL A 736 18.35 -17.07 -24.41
N THR A 737 18.74 -17.27 -23.15
CA THR A 737 19.42 -16.31 -22.27
C THR A 737 20.78 -16.88 -21.83
N PRO A 738 21.75 -16.05 -21.39
CA PRO A 738 21.68 -14.59 -21.23
C PRO A 738 21.73 -13.84 -22.55
N ARG A 739 21.02 -12.69 -22.62
CA ARG A 739 21.09 -11.76 -23.75
C ARG A 739 21.18 -10.33 -23.27
N ASN A 740 22.01 -9.55 -23.96
CA ASN A 740 22.13 -8.11 -23.73
C ASN A 740 21.29 -7.37 -24.77
N LEU A 741 20.35 -6.54 -24.30
CA LEU A 741 19.57 -5.64 -25.12
C LEU A 741 19.93 -4.20 -24.77
N SER A 742 20.06 -3.35 -25.78
CA SER A 742 20.13 -1.90 -25.61
C SER A 742 18.77 -1.29 -25.93
N VAL A 743 18.30 -0.39 -25.07
CA VAL A 743 17.06 0.39 -25.24
C VAL A 743 17.47 1.81 -25.58
N LEU A 744 17.16 2.24 -26.80
CA LEU A 744 17.44 3.59 -27.29
C LEU A 744 16.15 4.42 -27.20
N TRP A 745 16.22 5.58 -26.55
CA TRP A 745 15.14 6.56 -26.48
C TRP A 745 15.41 7.69 -27.45
N VAL A 746 14.55 7.89 -28.44
CA VAL A 746 14.74 8.85 -29.52
C VAL A 746 13.60 9.87 -29.53
N ASP A 747 13.94 11.15 -29.53
CA ASP A 747 12.99 12.25 -29.51
C ASP A 747 12.27 12.43 -30.87
N PRO A 748 11.22 13.27 -30.95
CA PRO A 748 10.50 13.53 -32.20
C PRO A 748 11.33 14.20 -33.31
N HIS A 749 12.49 14.75 -32.98
CA HIS A 749 13.45 15.33 -33.92
C HIS A 749 14.49 14.32 -34.42
N GLY A 750 14.48 13.09 -33.91
CA GLY A 750 15.44 12.05 -34.28
C GLY A 750 16.72 12.06 -33.44
N LYS A 751 16.78 12.85 -32.36
CA LYS A 751 17.93 12.90 -31.44
C LYS A 751 17.86 11.78 -30.41
N LEU A 752 19.01 11.18 -30.12
CA LEU A 752 19.16 10.20 -29.05
C LEU A 752 19.12 10.90 -27.68
N ALA A 753 18.14 10.54 -26.86
CA ALA A 753 17.90 11.17 -25.56
C ALA A 753 18.46 10.37 -24.39
N ASP A 754 18.37 9.04 -24.43
CA ASP A 754 18.96 8.14 -23.43
C ASP A 754 19.21 6.74 -24.02
N VAL A 755 20.15 6.00 -23.40
CA VAL A 755 20.45 4.60 -23.70
C VAL A 755 20.52 3.80 -22.41
N ASN A 756 19.69 2.76 -22.30
CA ASN A 756 19.73 1.84 -21.17
C ASN A 756 20.14 0.44 -21.63
N GLN A 757 20.90 -0.28 -20.80
CA GLN A 757 21.26 -1.67 -21.05
C GLN A 757 20.37 -2.61 -20.23
N LEU A 758 19.90 -3.68 -20.85
CA LEU A 758 19.14 -4.76 -20.24
C LEU A 758 19.92 -6.05 -20.35
N GLN A 759 20.14 -6.68 -19.20
CA GLN A 759 20.66 -8.03 -19.11
C GLN A 759 19.48 -8.95 -18.82
N LEU A 760 19.15 -9.81 -19.79
CA LEU A 760 18.09 -10.79 -19.63
C LEU A 760 18.68 -12.08 -19.08
N GLU A 761 18.17 -12.49 -17.93
CA GLU A 761 18.48 -13.76 -17.27
C GLU A 761 17.26 -14.69 -17.33
N GLU A 762 17.45 -16.02 -17.25
CA GLU A 762 16.36 -17.02 -17.35
C GLU A 762 15.18 -16.75 -16.40
N MET A 763 15.45 -16.20 -15.20
CA MET A 763 14.42 -15.91 -14.20
C MET A 763 13.83 -14.49 -14.27
N ALA A 764 14.34 -13.62 -15.13
CA ALA A 764 14.02 -12.19 -15.18
C ALA A 764 13.56 -11.73 -16.58
N LEU A 765 12.64 -12.49 -17.17
CA LEU A 765 12.11 -12.21 -18.51
C LEU A 765 11.05 -11.10 -18.55
N ASN A 766 10.67 -10.55 -17.39
CA ASN A 766 9.85 -9.35 -17.29
C ASN A 766 10.53 -8.27 -16.45
N GLY A 767 10.27 -7.01 -16.78
CA GLY A 767 10.92 -5.91 -16.11
C GLY A 767 10.50 -4.56 -16.64
N HIS A 768 11.17 -3.52 -16.14
CA HIS A 768 10.91 -2.15 -16.55
C HIS A 768 12.21 -1.36 -16.64
N VAL A 769 12.18 -0.30 -17.45
CA VAL A 769 13.31 0.60 -17.68
C VAL A 769 12.82 2.03 -17.55
N LYS A 770 13.50 2.79 -16.70
CA LYS A 770 13.24 4.22 -16.53
C LYS A 770 14.42 5.01 -17.11
N PRO A 771 14.21 5.82 -18.15
CA PRO A 771 15.26 6.63 -18.73
C PRO A 771 15.57 7.87 -17.87
N GLN A 772 16.74 8.44 -18.06
CA GLN A 772 17.17 9.72 -17.47
C GLN A 772 16.89 10.87 -18.44
N LEU A 773 15.63 11.28 -18.51
CA LEU A 773 15.19 12.39 -19.36
C LEU A 773 15.13 13.70 -18.55
N GLY A 774 15.34 14.84 -19.22
CA GLY A 774 15.22 16.17 -18.62
C GLY A 774 13.80 16.49 -18.15
N ASP A 775 13.63 17.63 -17.44
CA ASP A 775 12.37 17.97 -16.76
C ASP A 775 11.17 18.22 -17.69
N CYS A 776 11.42 18.47 -18.97
CA CYS A 776 10.39 18.69 -19.97
C CYS A 776 10.68 17.88 -21.23
N LEU A 777 9.72 17.05 -21.64
CA LEU A 777 9.79 16.24 -22.84
C LEU A 777 9.40 17.06 -24.07
N VAL A 778 10.10 16.81 -25.18
CA VAL A 778 9.75 17.36 -26.49
C VAL A 778 8.38 16.83 -26.92
N ILE A 779 7.52 17.71 -27.45
CA ILE A 779 6.19 17.33 -27.91
C ILE A 779 6.26 16.54 -29.21
N GLY A 780 5.44 15.48 -29.31
CA GLY A 780 5.26 14.71 -30.52
C GLY A 780 5.55 13.22 -30.34
N THR A 781 5.85 12.56 -31.46
CA THR A 781 6.07 11.11 -31.54
C THR A 781 7.49 10.74 -31.16
N TRP A 782 7.64 10.16 -29.98
CA TRP A 782 8.89 9.56 -29.52
C TRP A 782 9.02 8.11 -30.01
N LYS A 783 10.24 7.63 -30.13
CA LYS A 783 10.54 6.25 -30.53
C LYS A 783 11.41 5.57 -29.47
N VAL A 784 11.08 4.32 -29.16
CA VAL A 784 11.90 3.40 -28.38
C VAL A 784 12.35 2.28 -29.31
N ILE A 785 13.66 2.09 -29.43
CA ILE A 785 14.27 1.08 -30.29
C ILE A 785 15.02 0.08 -29.41
N LEU A 786 14.64 -1.19 -29.48
CA LEU A 786 15.37 -2.28 -28.84
C LEU A 786 16.37 -2.85 -29.85
N VAL A 787 17.63 -2.97 -29.44
CA VAL A 787 18.73 -3.49 -30.27
C VAL A 787 19.45 -4.61 -29.54
N SER A 788 19.78 -5.68 -30.27
CA SER A 788 20.58 -6.83 -29.80
C SER A 788 21.56 -7.20 -30.89
N ASP A 789 22.83 -7.42 -30.54
CA ASP A 789 23.88 -7.85 -31.49
C ASP A 789 23.91 -6.99 -32.78
N SER A 790 23.79 -5.67 -32.63
CA SER A 790 23.74 -4.69 -33.74
C SER A 790 22.54 -4.86 -34.71
N ALA A 791 21.51 -5.60 -34.31
CA ALA A 791 20.27 -5.76 -35.07
C ALA A 791 19.06 -5.21 -34.31
N VAL A 792 18.17 -4.51 -35.01
CA VAL A 792 16.92 -4.01 -34.42
C VAL A 792 16.03 -5.19 -34.05
N VAL A 793 15.73 -5.31 -32.76
CA VAL A 793 14.79 -6.28 -32.22
C VAL A 793 13.37 -5.81 -32.43
N ALA A 794 13.09 -4.58 -31.99
CA ALA A 794 11.77 -3.99 -32.10
C ALA A 794 11.79 -2.46 -32.04
N LYS A 795 10.74 -1.83 -32.58
CA LYS A 795 10.50 -0.38 -32.53
C LYS A 795 9.10 -0.12 -31.99
N LEU A 796 8.99 0.81 -31.05
CA LEU A 796 7.74 1.24 -30.41
C LEU A 796 7.66 2.75 -30.46
N ASN A 797 6.51 3.30 -30.87
CA ASN A 797 6.26 4.74 -30.84
C ASN A 797 5.31 5.10 -29.69
N PHE A 798 5.54 6.23 -29.05
CA PHE A 798 4.61 6.80 -28.06
C PHE A 798 4.47 8.31 -28.24
N LEU A 799 3.30 8.84 -27.87
CA LEU A 799 2.98 10.25 -28.02
C LEU A 799 3.25 11.01 -26.72
N VAL A 800 4.05 12.07 -26.79
CA VAL A 800 4.04 13.14 -25.79
C VAL A 800 3.11 14.24 -26.31
N THR A 801 1.95 14.40 -25.67
CA THR A 801 0.93 15.36 -26.10
C THR A 801 1.26 16.78 -25.66
N PRO A 802 0.98 17.82 -26.47
CA PRO A 802 0.86 19.16 -25.94
C PRO A 802 -0.31 19.23 -24.96
N LEU A 803 -0.26 20.19 -24.05
CA LEU A 803 -1.31 20.41 -23.05
C LEU A 803 -2.29 21.49 -23.50
N ALA A 804 -3.60 21.22 -23.39
CA ALA A 804 -4.66 22.21 -23.51
C ALA A 804 -5.07 22.81 -22.16
N TYR A 805 -4.71 22.12 -21.07
CA TYR A 805 -5.07 22.46 -19.71
C TYR A 805 -3.83 22.50 -18.81
N TRP A 806 -3.91 23.31 -17.77
CA TRP A 806 -2.92 23.39 -16.69
C TRP A 806 -3.66 23.60 -15.37
N LYS A 807 -3.49 22.67 -14.42
CA LYS A 807 -4.24 22.64 -13.15
C LYS A 807 -5.76 22.73 -13.38
N ASN A 808 -6.28 21.95 -14.33
CA ASN A 808 -7.71 21.89 -14.68
C ASN A 808 -8.32 23.22 -15.19
N GLN A 809 -7.47 24.13 -15.68
CA GLN A 809 -7.88 25.37 -16.37
C GLN A 809 -7.28 25.43 -17.77
N ARG A 810 -7.89 26.17 -18.70
CA ARG A 810 -7.29 26.36 -20.04
C ARG A 810 -5.90 26.99 -19.89
N ILE A 811 -4.92 26.39 -20.58
CA ILE A 811 -3.53 26.81 -20.49
C ILE A 811 -3.35 28.24 -21.03
N SER A 812 -2.56 29.07 -20.34
CA SER A 812 -2.23 30.42 -20.81
C SER A 812 -1.15 30.38 -21.90
N ALA A 813 -1.12 31.38 -22.77
CA ALA A 813 -0.12 31.48 -23.84
C ALA A 813 1.34 31.50 -23.32
N ALA A 814 1.57 32.10 -22.14
CA ALA A 814 2.88 32.09 -21.50
C ALA A 814 3.26 30.69 -21.03
N LYS A 815 2.32 29.98 -20.38
CA LYS A 815 2.58 28.64 -19.85
C LYS A 815 2.69 27.59 -20.96
N ALA A 816 1.93 27.72 -22.03
CA ALA A 816 2.05 26.87 -23.22
C ALA A 816 3.45 27.00 -23.84
N ARG A 817 3.96 28.22 -24.02
CA ARG A 817 5.33 28.45 -24.50
C ARG A 817 6.39 27.82 -23.59
N GLU A 818 6.23 27.94 -22.28
CA GLU A 818 7.14 27.32 -21.31
C GLU A 818 7.17 25.79 -21.43
N LEU A 819 6.00 25.15 -21.53
CA LEU A 819 5.89 23.68 -21.50
C LEU A 819 6.06 23.01 -22.86
N HIS A 820 5.73 23.68 -23.98
CA HIS A 820 5.74 23.07 -25.31
C HIS A 820 7.05 23.27 -26.06
N SER A 821 7.96 24.12 -25.56
CA SER A 821 9.26 24.39 -26.20
C SER A 821 10.32 23.28 -25.96
N GLY A 822 9.99 22.25 -25.19
CA GLY A 822 10.91 21.17 -24.84
C GLY A 822 11.92 21.54 -23.74
N PRO A 823 12.95 20.70 -23.51
CA PRO A 823 13.93 20.92 -22.46
C PRO A 823 14.84 22.10 -22.79
N SER A 824 15.15 22.92 -21.79
CA SER A 824 16.10 24.04 -21.92
C SER A 824 17.56 23.60 -21.99
N THR A 825 17.84 22.34 -21.63
CA THR A 825 19.18 21.75 -21.62
C THR A 825 19.26 20.62 -22.63
N PRO A 826 20.36 20.51 -23.40
CA PRO A 826 20.55 19.40 -24.33
C PRO A 826 20.67 18.07 -23.57
N TYR A 827 20.38 16.96 -24.26
CA TYR A 827 20.57 15.62 -23.70
C TYR A 827 22.04 15.36 -23.38
N GLN A 828 22.31 14.75 -22.22
CA GLN A 828 23.66 14.42 -21.78
C GLN A 828 24.12 13.08 -22.36
N ILE A 829 24.34 13.03 -23.68
CA ILE A 829 24.87 11.86 -24.39
C ILE A 829 26.26 12.18 -24.92
N SER A 830 27.26 11.36 -24.57
CA SER A 830 28.61 11.48 -25.10
C SER A 830 28.66 11.22 -26.61
N GLU A 831 29.54 11.91 -27.33
CA GLU A 831 29.69 11.77 -28.78
C GLU A 831 29.94 10.32 -29.22
N ASP A 832 30.76 9.56 -28.48
CA ASP A 832 31.05 8.15 -28.78
C ASP A 832 29.80 7.26 -28.79
N ILE A 833 28.90 7.47 -27.82
CA ILE A 833 27.61 6.75 -27.73
C ILE A 833 26.72 7.16 -28.89
N ASN A 834 26.69 8.44 -29.23
CA ASN A 834 25.87 8.94 -30.33
C ASN A 834 26.35 8.37 -31.67
N GLU A 835 27.65 8.39 -31.95
CA GLU A 835 28.23 7.80 -33.17
C GLU A 835 27.99 6.29 -33.25
N ARG A 836 28.10 5.56 -32.13
CA ARG A 836 27.81 4.12 -32.08
C ARG A 836 26.39 3.77 -32.56
N TRP A 837 25.40 4.60 -32.25
CA TRP A 837 24.00 4.32 -32.55
C TRP A 837 23.44 5.09 -33.75
N LYS A 838 24.26 5.93 -34.38
CA LYS A 838 23.89 6.82 -35.50
C LYS A 838 23.22 6.10 -36.67
N SER A 839 23.62 4.86 -36.97
CA SER A 839 23.02 4.04 -38.03
C SER A 839 21.56 3.68 -37.81
N PHE A 840 21.06 3.76 -36.57
CA PHE A 840 19.68 3.46 -36.21
C PHE A 840 18.80 4.71 -36.07
N LEU A 841 19.40 5.90 -36.11
CA LEU A 841 18.70 7.18 -35.97
C LEU A 841 18.29 7.70 -37.37
N GLU A 842 17.07 8.22 -37.47
CA GLU A 842 16.62 8.88 -38.70
C GLU A 842 17.11 10.34 -38.69
N THR A 843 17.87 10.75 -39.71
CA THR A 843 18.24 12.16 -39.90
C THR A 843 17.04 12.94 -40.42
N LYS A 844 16.25 13.54 -39.53
CA LYS A 844 15.28 14.58 -39.88
C LYS A 844 15.84 15.94 -39.50
N THR A 845 16.40 16.67 -40.47
CA THR A 845 16.77 18.07 -40.31
C THR A 845 15.51 18.94 -40.26
N ARG A 846 14.95 19.15 -39.07
CA ARG A 846 14.08 20.31 -38.78
C ARG A 846 14.89 21.35 -38.01
N PRO A 847 14.66 22.66 -38.25
CA PRO A 847 15.40 23.71 -37.56
C PRO A 847 15.20 23.62 -36.04
N GLU A 848 16.30 23.72 -35.30
CA GLU A 848 16.42 23.41 -33.86
C GLU A 848 15.69 24.37 -32.91
N ASN A 849 14.98 25.40 -33.40
CA ASN A 849 14.39 26.43 -32.55
C ASN A 849 13.05 26.94 -33.11
N VAL A 850 12.06 26.05 -33.27
CA VAL A 850 10.68 26.51 -33.48
C VAL A 850 10.03 26.65 -32.10
N PHE A 851 10.09 27.85 -31.53
CA PHE A 851 9.26 28.19 -30.37
C PHE A 851 7.79 28.00 -30.76
N GLU A 852 7.13 27.03 -30.14
CA GLU A 852 5.74 26.71 -30.44
C GLU A 852 4.83 27.81 -29.88
N LYS A 853 4.25 28.62 -30.78
CA LYS A 853 3.42 29.79 -30.45
C LYS A 853 1.91 29.52 -30.53
N ARG A 854 1.49 28.29 -30.89
CA ARG A 854 0.08 27.94 -31.04
C ARG A 854 -0.66 28.15 -29.72
N THR A 855 -1.80 28.85 -29.78
CA THR A 855 -2.66 29.07 -28.61
C THR A 855 -4.12 28.77 -28.95
N ASN A 856 -4.91 28.46 -27.93
CA ASN A 856 -6.35 28.27 -28.02
C ASN A 856 -6.74 27.25 -29.12
N SER A 857 -7.49 27.71 -30.14
CA SER A 857 -8.04 26.87 -31.20
C SER A 857 -6.98 26.19 -32.07
N GLU A 858 -5.83 26.85 -32.30
CA GLU A 858 -4.72 26.25 -33.07
C GLU A 858 -4.06 25.12 -32.29
N ASN A 859 -3.92 25.30 -30.97
CA ASN A 859 -3.41 24.26 -30.08
C ASN A 859 -4.38 23.06 -30.02
N ASP A 860 -5.68 23.31 -29.89
CA ASP A 860 -6.69 22.24 -29.91
C ASP A 860 -6.66 21.43 -31.23
N GLN A 861 -6.50 22.08 -32.38
CA GLN A 861 -6.37 21.40 -33.68
C GLN A 861 -5.08 20.58 -33.80
N TRP A 862 -3.97 21.11 -33.27
CA TRP A 862 -2.70 20.39 -33.23
C TRP A 862 -2.78 19.14 -32.35
N ILE A 863 -3.38 19.27 -31.16
CA ILE A 863 -3.67 18.16 -30.26
C ILE A 863 -4.56 17.13 -30.96
N ASP A 864 -5.67 17.56 -31.58
CA ASP A 864 -6.60 16.66 -32.28
C ASP A 864 -5.93 15.88 -33.41
N THR A 865 -4.99 16.50 -34.11
CA THR A 865 -4.21 15.85 -35.17
C THR A 865 -3.33 14.75 -34.57
N LEU A 866 -2.50 15.08 -33.56
CA LEU A 866 -1.62 14.13 -32.90
C LEU A 866 -2.39 12.99 -32.22
N VAL A 867 -3.45 13.31 -31.48
CA VAL A 867 -4.28 12.31 -30.79
C VAL A 867 -4.92 11.35 -31.79
N SER A 868 -5.37 11.83 -32.96
CA SER A 868 -5.98 10.96 -33.98
C SER A 868 -5.00 9.96 -34.63
N GLU A 869 -3.69 10.22 -34.55
CA GLU A 869 -2.66 9.28 -35.01
C GLU A 869 -2.48 8.09 -34.04
N TYR A 870 -2.81 8.27 -32.76
CA TYR A 870 -2.59 7.28 -31.71
C TYR A 870 -3.86 6.65 -31.15
N TYR A 871 -4.99 7.34 -31.24
CA TYR A 871 -6.28 6.89 -30.73
C TYR A 871 -7.28 6.77 -31.87
N GLU A 872 -8.15 5.77 -31.75
CA GLU A 872 -9.21 5.53 -32.73
C GLU A 872 -10.58 5.49 -32.07
N VAL A 873 -11.52 6.27 -32.61
CA VAL A 873 -12.93 6.22 -32.23
C VAL A 873 -13.60 5.08 -32.99
N ASP A 874 -13.83 3.96 -32.31
CA ASP A 874 -14.42 2.74 -32.86
C ASP A 874 -15.93 2.89 -33.08
N ARG A 875 -16.66 2.95 -31.96
CA ARG A 875 -18.13 2.94 -31.92
C ARG A 875 -18.65 4.10 -31.09
N THR A 876 -19.83 4.59 -31.45
CA THR A 876 -20.52 5.69 -30.77
C THR A 876 -21.96 5.30 -30.53
N CYS A 877 -22.46 5.59 -29.33
CA CYS A 877 -23.87 5.43 -28.96
C CYS A 877 -24.40 6.77 -28.44
N TYR A 878 -25.72 6.93 -28.44
CA TYR A 878 -26.35 8.11 -27.84
C TYR A 878 -26.89 7.79 -26.44
N ALA A 879 -26.68 8.71 -25.51
CA ALA A 879 -27.19 8.63 -24.14
C ALA A 879 -28.53 9.38 -24.08
N ALA A 880 -29.63 8.67 -23.86
CA ALA A 880 -30.96 9.25 -23.79
C ALA A 880 -31.43 9.30 -22.33
N ASP A 881 -31.47 10.50 -21.74
CA ASP A 881 -32.11 10.72 -20.45
C ASP A 881 -33.64 10.94 -20.59
N ASN A 882 -34.12 11.24 -21.82
CA ASN A 882 -35.53 11.53 -22.08
C ASN A 882 -35.98 11.04 -23.48
N ILE A 883 -37.17 10.43 -23.56
CA ILE A 883 -37.72 9.81 -24.78
C ILE A 883 -38.07 10.87 -25.85
N SER A 884 -38.28 12.12 -25.47
CA SER A 884 -38.72 13.22 -26.35
C SER A 884 -37.66 13.70 -27.35
N ALA A 885 -36.36 13.56 -27.04
CA ALA A 885 -35.25 13.90 -27.96
C ALA A 885 -35.04 12.85 -29.06
N VAL A 886 -35.57 11.63 -28.87
CA VAL A 886 -35.38 10.46 -29.74
C VAL A 886 -36.01 10.64 -31.13
N ARG A 887 -37.06 11.45 -31.25
CA ARG A 887 -37.87 11.53 -32.49
C ARG A 887 -37.29 12.46 -33.57
N LYS A 888 -36.16 13.14 -33.33
CA LYS A 888 -35.74 14.25 -34.18
C LYS A 888 -34.37 14.11 -34.87
N SER A 889 -33.47 13.26 -34.38
CA SER A 889 -32.13 13.06 -34.97
C SER A 889 -32.16 12.26 -36.28
N LYS A 890 -31.46 12.73 -37.32
CA LYS A 890 -31.28 12.03 -38.61
C LYS A 890 -30.16 10.98 -38.60
N ILE A 891 -29.37 10.89 -37.53
CA ILE A 891 -28.25 9.93 -37.42
C ILE A 891 -28.73 8.62 -36.76
N LYS A 892 -28.49 7.49 -37.43
CA LYS A 892 -28.74 6.13 -36.93
C LYS A 892 -27.67 5.70 -35.92
N LEU A 893 -27.67 6.26 -34.71
CA LEU A 893 -26.86 5.75 -33.59
C LEU A 893 -27.71 4.78 -32.75
N GLN A 894 -27.09 3.78 -32.13
CA GLN A 894 -27.74 2.90 -31.15
C GLN A 894 -27.79 3.57 -29.77
N ARG A 895 -28.78 3.21 -28.92
CA ARG A 895 -28.83 3.63 -27.52
C ARG A 895 -27.70 3.02 -26.73
N CYS A 896 -27.03 3.82 -25.91
CA CYS A 896 -25.95 3.36 -25.06
C CYS A 896 -26.35 2.19 -24.14
N PHE A 897 -27.55 2.25 -23.55
CA PHE A 897 -28.11 1.18 -22.70
C PHE A 897 -28.23 -0.18 -23.42
N GLU A 898 -28.44 -0.20 -24.74
CA GLU A 898 -28.63 -1.43 -25.51
C GLU A 898 -27.29 -2.05 -26.00
N THR A 899 -26.17 -1.35 -25.79
CA THR A 899 -24.84 -1.82 -26.20
C THR A 899 -24.25 -2.82 -25.20
N ASP A 900 -23.15 -3.46 -25.59
CA ASP A 900 -22.36 -4.37 -24.77
C ASP A 900 -21.02 -3.76 -24.32
N TRP A 901 -20.87 -2.44 -24.37
CA TRP A 901 -19.59 -1.79 -24.06
C TRP A 901 -19.74 -0.45 -23.34
N SER A 902 -20.87 0.23 -23.50
CA SER A 902 -21.11 1.53 -22.87
C SER A 902 -21.06 1.43 -21.34
N SER A 903 -20.65 2.50 -20.68
CA SER A 903 -20.75 2.59 -19.22
C SER A 903 -22.22 2.64 -18.74
N LEU A 904 -23.16 2.92 -19.65
CA LEU A 904 -24.59 2.97 -19.41
C LEU A 904 -25.31 1.66 -19.72
N SER A 905 -24.61 0.64 -20.24
CA SER A 905 -25.20 -0.69 -20.41
C SER A 905 -25.47 -1.35 -19.05
N PRO A 906 -26.44 -2.29 -18.97
CA PRO A 906 -26.68 -3.07 -17.76
C PRO A 906 -25.39 -3.70 -17.20
N ASP A 907 -25.19 -3.53 -15.89
CA ASP A 907 -24.08 -4.13 -15.12
C ASP A 907 -24.65 -4.86 -13.90
N PRO A 908 -25.03 -6.14 -14.06
CA PRO A 908 -25.74 -6.89 -13.03
C PRO A 908 -24.88 -7.19 -11.79
N LYS A 909 -23.55 -7.03 -11.85
CA LYS A 909 -22.68 -7.24 -10.69
C LYS A 909 -22.62 -6.04 -9.77
N ALA A 910 -22.76 -4.83 -10.34
CA ALA A 910 -22.79 -3.58 -9.61
C ALA A 910 -24.20 -2.99 -9.51
N ASP A 911 -25.22 -3.74 -9.96
CA ASP A 911 -26.63 -3.35 -9.90
C ASP A 911 -27.10 -3.30 -8.44
N ILE A 912 -27.75 -2.19 -8.12
CA ILE A 912 -28.30 -1.86 -6.80
C ILE A 912 -29.79 -1.50 -6.89
N GLU A 913 -30.44 -1.64 -8.06
CA GLU A 913 -31.88 -1.35 -8.21
C GLU A 913 -32.74 -2.23 -7.30
N ASN A 914 -32.30 -3.46 -7.06
CA ASN A 914 -32.93 -4.40 -6.13
C ASN A 914 -32.33 -4.38 -4.71
N LEU A 915 -31.32 -3.55 -4.47
CA LEU A 915 -30.76 -3.37 -3.12
C LEU A 915 -31.81 -2.66 -2.24
N CYS A 916 -31.96 -3.14 -1.00
CA CYS A 916 -32.95 -2.61 -0.05
C CYS A 916 -34.43 -2.78 -0.47
N GLN A 917 -34.75 -3.78 -1.31
CA GLN A 917 -36.14 -4.19 -1.55
C GLN A 917 -36.60 -5.15 -0.43
N ASN A 918 -37.57 -4.68 0.36
CA ASN A 918 -38.23 -5.29 1.52
C ASN A 918 -37.35 -5.73 2.69
#